data_AF-A0A9W8FAG7-F1
#
_entry.id   AF-A0A9W8FAG7-F1
#
_cell.length_a   1.000
_cell.length_b   1.000
_cell.length_c   1.000
_cell.angle_alpha   90.00
_cell.angle_beta   90.00
_cell.angle_gamma   90.00
#
_symmetry.space_group_name_H-M   'P 1'
#
loop_
_entity.id
_entity.type
_entity.pdbx_description
1 polymer ?
#
loop_
_entity_poly.entity_id
_entity_poly.type
_entity_poly.pdbx_seq_one_letter_code
_entity_poly.pdbx_strand_id
1 'polypeptide(L)'
;SEFSQRVMLTNVIRLLGGIKDTKEKQRLMFRPTLVVLPLSPNHGTFGGDGLYGECKAALETLLNRWQSEYWHDYMAIAGTFIGWVRGTGLMGQNNHIAQEIERNGARTFTTREMAFNILGLMDPQVHAAASEQVICAELDGRLSAIKELSRVAGNAKYGLEAQCALKHLTYYENIQGLTSHYQDVPNRTNVAAEDLYALAQHEHCFPQPRQFEDLKHLRHLQDTVNLDKVVVITGYGEVGPYGHAETRWQMEAFGELTMAGCIELAWIMGLIKHVNGPLAGGKNYIGWVDAKSGEPVKDEDVKSQYLEYILAHTGIRLIEPDMSHGYDPDSKTVLREVQIEHDMDPFEATAEDAQEYKKSNKDKVEIWESSKDTWSVRFLKGAVIRVPATITTDRLVAGLIPAGWNPALFGIPEDLVKQIDMVTMYVLVATVEALVRSGITDPYELYKYFHVSEIGNSIGSGAGGGISFRHIFKSRLLEQEANSDVLQEVFISTIQAWVNMLLMSCAGPVKPVVGACATGLLSIDVAIETIQLGKAKVMLAGGVEDFGEENSTEFANMGATNNSLDDFAMGRTPAEGSRPCTTTRSGFVESQGAGVVVLMSASAAIACGAPIYGIIAMNEMASDKQGRSVPAPGQGILSFAQESHVVAGGIPPRVLDFDYRKRKLQEQLQSLDRAKEEEIAAAEKDECLVIQIEEEYDAAKRHAQDMWFNEFWKRRRNIAPVRGSLSVWGLSVDDIGMASFHATSTVANDKNESGVMNKQFRHLGRTPGNVVPIVCQKWLTGHPKGPAAIYMLNGVIQSLRTGIIPGNRNADNIDAELKSCEYALYLSKTVKTPGIKAAMLTSFGFGQVGGELLIVHPDYVLATLDREKLDEYNKKLARRDALSYRHWQDTLVGNHSFIQIKEHPPFTPEQEEQVYLDPAARVHFNSKAGEYEF
;
A
#
# COMPACT_ATOMS: atom_id res chain seq x y z
N SER A 1 40.65 -14.60 -19.44
CA SER A 1 40.64 -15.87 -20.19
C SER A 1 40.84 -17.09 -19.30
N GLU A 2 41.82 -17.13 -18.40
CA GLU A 2 42.05 -18.30 -17.52
C GLU A 2 40.86 -18.61 -16.59
N PHE A 3 40.25 -17.61 -15.96
CA PHE A 3 39.03 -17.81 -15.17
C PHE A 3 37.88 -18.39 -16.02
N SER A 4 37.67 -17.87 -17.23
CA SER A 4 36.67 -18.38 -18.17
C SER A 4 36.94 -19.83 -18.56
N GLN A 5 38.21 -20.21 -18.77
CA GLN A 5 38.61 -21.60 -19.01
C GLN A 5 38.27 -22.50 -17.81
N ARG A 6 38.58 -22.05 -16.60
CA ARG A 6 38.26 -22.80 -15.38
C ARG A 6 36.75 -23.01 -15.25
N VAL A 7 35.94 -22.01 -15.56
CA VAL A 7 34.47 -22.10 -15.50
C VAL A 7 33.93 -23.04 -16.59
N MET A 8 34.36 -22.87 -17.84
CA MET A 8 33.77 -23.57 -19.00
C MET A 8 34.29 -25.00 -19.21
N LEU A 9 35.46 -25.35 -18.66
CA LEU A 9 36.09 -26.67 -18.86
C LEU A 9 36.37 -27.36 -17.53
N THR A 10 37.29 -26.82 -16.73
CA THR A 10 37.80 -27.50 -15.52
C THR A 10 36.70 -27.76 -14.50
N ASN A 11 35.87 -26.76 -14.20
CA ASN A 11 34.77 -26.91 -13.25
C ASN A 11 33.60 -27.70 -13.82
N VAL A 12 33.40 -27.74 -15.15
CA VAL A 12 32.44 -28.65 -15.78
C VAL A 12 32.85 -30.10 -15.54
N ILE A 13 34.12 -30.44 -15.79
CA ILE A 13 34.64 -31.79 -15.52
C ILE A 13 34.54 -32.13 -14.03
N ARG A 14 34.87 -31.19 -13.13
CA ARG A 14 34.71 -31.39 -11.67
C ARG A 14 33.26 -31.57 -11.25
N LEU A 15 32.33 -30.84 -11.85
CA LEU A 15 30.90 -30.98 -11.59
C LEU A 15 30.42 -32.38 -11.99
N LEU A 16 30.82 -32.85 -13.17
CA LEU A 16 30.50 -34.21 -13.60
C LEU A 16 31.11 -35.25 -12.65
N GLY A 17 32.39 -35.10 -12.27
CA GLY A 17 33.02 -35.95 -11.26
C GLY A 17 32.25 -35.99 -9.94
N GLY A 18 31.84 -34.82 -9.42
CA GLY A 18 31.06 -34.74 -8.17
C GLY A 18 29.70 -35.43 -8.25
N ILE A 19 29.00 -35.32 -9.40
CA ILE A 19 27.74 -36.04 -9.63
C ILE A 19 27.98 -37.56 -9.66
N LYS A 20 29.03 -38.01 -10.37
CA LYS A 20 29.41 -39.43 -10.44
C LYS A 20 29.69 -39.97 -9.04
N ASP A 21 30.56 -39.30 -8.28
CA ASP A 21 30.96 -39.74 -6.94
C ASP A 21 29.77 -39.81 -5.98
N THR A 22 28.83 -38.87 -6.10
CA THR A 22 27.60 -38.88 -5.29
C THR A 22 26.70 -40.06 -5.64
N LYS A 23 26.48 -40.32 -6.94
CA LYS A 23 25.68 -41.46 -7.40
C LYS A 23 26.31 -42.79 -7.01
N GLU A 24 27.62 -42.91 -7.11
CA GLU A 24 28.36 -44.11 -6.69
C GLU A 24 28.21 -44.35 -5.18
N LYS A 25 28.41 -43.31 -4.34
CA LYS A 25 28.18 -43.38 -2.89
C LYS A 25 26.76 -43.82 -2.54
N GLN A 26 25.77 -43.35 -3.30
CA GLN A 26 24.34 -43.70 -3.13
C GLN A 26 23.93 -44.99 -3.86
N ARG A 27 24.85 -45.67 -4.57
CA ARG A 27 24.60 -46.90 -5.36
C ARG A 27 23.54 -46.73 -6.47
N LEU A 28 23.48 -45.56 -7.10
CA LEU A 28 22.53 -45.22 -8.17
C LEU A 28 23.08 -45.53 -9.58
N MET A 29 23.41 -46.79 -9.85
CA MET A 29 24.06 -47.23 -11.11
C MET A 29 23.09 -47.37 -12.30
N PHE A 30 21.79 -47.48 -12.07
CA PHE A 30 20.79 -47.67 -13.14
C PHE A 30 19.95 -46.42 -13.43
N ARG A 31 20.49 -45.25 -13.08
CA ARG A 31 19.84 -43.95 -13.29
C ARG A 31 20.86 -42.94 -13.81
N PRO A 32 21.36 -43.10 -15.05
CA PRO A 32 22.34 -42.19 -15.60
C PRO A 32 21.78 -40.77 -15.72
N THR A 33 22.60 -39.77 -15.34
CA THR A 33 22.26 -38.37 -15.59
C THR A 33 22.62 -38.01 -17.03
N LEU A 34 21.65 -37.55 -17.81
CA LEU A 34 21.92 -37.00 -19.14
C LEU A 34 22.68 -35.68 -19.03
N VAL A 35 23.84 -35.63 -19.67
CA VAL A 35 24.70 -34.46 -19.79
C VAL A 35 24.56 -33.91 -21.20
N VAL A 36 23.79 -32.84 -21.34
CA VAL A 36 23.72 -32.07 -22.59
C VAL A 36 24.93 -31.13 -22.63
N LEU A 37 25.96 -31.56 -23.35
CA LEU A 37 27.26 -30.89 -23.37
C LEU A 37 27.24 -29.78 -24.44
N PRO A 38 27.40 -28.50 -24.07
CA PRO A 38 27.35 -27.41 -25.04
C PRO A 38 28.68 -27.32 -25.80
N LEU A 39 28.75 -28.00 -26.94
CA LEU A 39 29.86 -27.94 -27.89
C LEU A 39 29.66 -26.78 -28.86
N SER A 40 30.70 -26.48 -29.64
CA SER A 40 30.66 -25.39 -30.61
C SER A 40 31.20 -25.87 -31.95
N PRO A 41 30.54 -25.53 -33.07
CA PRO A 41 31.12 -25.74 -34.39
C PRO A 41 32.29 -24.77 -34.67
N ASN A 42 32.57 -23.82 -33.76
CA ASN A 42 33.63 -22.83 -33.89
C ASN A 42 34.75 -23.04 -32.85
N HIS A 43 35.94 -23.39 -33.34
CA HIS A 43 37.17 -23.52 -32.55
C HIS A 43 38.18 -22.42 -32.89
N GLY A 44 37.81 -21.15 -32.73
CA GLY A 44 38.68 -20.00 -33.02
C GLY A 44 38.60 -19.43 -34.44
N THR A 45 37.57 -19.79 -35.21
CA THR A 45 37.34 -19.33 -36.61
C THR A 45 37.13 -17.82 -36.72
N PHE A 46 36.52 -17.20 -35.71
CA PHE A 46 36.25 -15.75 -35.72
C PHE A 46 37.39 -14.92 -35.11
N GLY A 47 38.29 -15.52 -34.33
CA GLY A 47 39.34 -14.83 -33.58
C GLY A 47 38.80 -13.92 -32.46
N GLY A 48 39.68 -13.48 -31.56
CA GLY A 48 39.32 -12.57 -30.45
C GLY A 48 38.42 -13.18 -29.36
N ASP A 49 38.25 -14.50 -29.34
CA ASP A 49 37.38 -15.26 -28.43
C ASP A 49 38.10 -15.81 -27.18
N GLY A 50 39.34 -15.37 -26.94
CA GLY A 50 40.11 -15.72 -25.76
C GLY A 50 40.53 -17.19 -25.74
N LEU A 51 40.03 -17.96 -24.77
CA LEU A 51 40.25 -19.42 -24.67
C LEU A 51 38.98 -20.23 -24.99
N TYR A 52 37.98 -19.60 -25.61
CA TYR A 52 36.68 -20.23 -25.84
C TYR A 52 36.79 -21.45 -26.77
N GLY A 53 37.47 -21.30 -27.92
CA GLY A 53 37.64 -22.37 -28.89
C GLY A 53 38.35 -23.59 -28.30
N GLU A 54 39.42 -23.36 -27.54
CA GLU A 54 40.19 -24.38 -26.83
C GLU A 54 39.34 -25.08 -25.77
N CYS A 55 38.52 -24.35 -25.03
CA CYS A 55 37.62 -24.96 -24.04
C CYS A 55 36.58 -25.86 -24.69
N LYS A 56 35.96 -25.41 -25.78
CA LYS A 56 34.94 -26.18 -26.49
C LYS A 56 35.52 -27.43 -27.15
N ALA A 57 36.69 -27.31 -27.78
CA ALA A 57 37.43 -28.46 -28.30
C ALA A 57 37.83 -29.45 -27.18
N ALA A 58 38.31 -28.96 -26.04
CA ALA A 58 38.70 -29.81 -24.93
C ALA A 58 37.50 -30.56 -24.30
N LEU A 59 36.30 -29.98 -24.30
CA LEU A 59 35.10 -30.66 -23.82
C LEU A 59 34.73 -31.88 -24.68
N GLU A 60 35.06 -31.88 -25.98
CA GLU A 60 34.81 -33.02 -26.87
C GLU A 60 35.56 -34.29 -26.44
N THR A 61 36.63 -34.16 -25.65
CA THR A 61 37.31 -35.32 -25.06
C THR A 61 36.38 -36.16 -24.18
N LEU A 62 35.33 -35.56 -23.59
CA LEU A 62 34.33 -36.26 -22.80
C LEU A 62 33.52 -37.27 -23.62
N LEU A 63 33.33 -37.04 -24.93
CA LEU A 63 32.65 -37.97 -25.83
C LEU A 63 33.41 -39.31 -25.89
N ASN A 64 34.74 -39.27 -25.88
CA ASN A 64 35.58 -40.47 -25.87
C ASN A 64 35.75 -41.03 -24.44
N ARG A 65 35.95 -40.15 -23.45
CA ARG A 65 36.18 -40.55 -22.06
C ARG A 65 35.01 -41.31 -21.43
N TRP A 66 33.79 -41.06 -21.91
CA TRP A 66 32.60 -41.82 -21.50
C TRP A 66 32.78 -43.33 -21.70
N GLN A 67 33.36 -43.74 -22.83
CA GLN A 67 33.61 -45.14 -23.14
C GLN A 67 34.90 -45.67 -22.48
N SER A 68 35.92 -44.83 -22.36
CA SER A 68 37.25 -45.27 -21.91
C SER A 68 37.44 -45.26 -20.39
N GLU A 69 36.50 -44.71 -19.62
CA GLU A 69 36.60 -44.57 -18.16
C GLU A 69 35.35 -45.09 -17.44
N TYR A 70 35.47 -45.31 -16.12
CA TYR A 70 34.44 -45.96 -15.29
C TYR A 70 33.34 -45.00 -14.79
N TRP A 71 32.64 -44.34 -15.71
CA TRP A 71 31.53 -43.45 -15.36
C TRP A 71 30.30 -43.51 -16.28
N HIS A 72 30.30 -44.39 -17.29
CA HIS A 72 29.17 -44.56 -18.21
C HIS A 72 27.87 -45.04 -17.53
N ASP A 73 27.95 -45.84 -16.47
CA ASP A 73 26.77 -46.29 -15.72
C ASP A 73 26.06 -45.13 -15.00
N TYR A 74 26.79 -44.06 -14.69
CA TYR A 74 26.27 -42.93 -13.90
C TYR A 74 25.82 -41.75 -14.75
N MET A 75 26.21 -41.70 -16.04
CA MET A 75 25.97 -40.57 -16.93
C MET A 75 25.67 -41.02 -18.35
N ALA A 76 24.86 -40.24 -19.05
CA ALA A 76 24.64 -40.34 -20.49
C ALA A 76 25.14 -39.03 -21.13
N ILE A 77 25.68 -39.04 -22.35
CA ILE A 77 26.19 -37.83 -22.99
C ILE A 77 25.47 -37.53 -24.30
N ALA A 78 24.98 -36.30 -24.40
CA ALA A 78 24.53 -35.69 -25.65
C ALA A 78 25.43 -34.47 -25.97
N GLY A 79 26.44 -34.68 -26.80
CA GLY A 79 27.28 -33.61 -27.35
C GLY A 79 26.48 -32.75 -28.31
N THR A 80 26.30 -31.47 -27.99
CA THR A 80 25.40 -30.57 -28.74
C THR A 80 26.20 -29.45 -29.39
N PHE A 81 26.35 -29.49 -30.72
CA PHE A 81 27.05 -28.45 -31.47
C PHE A 81 26.11 -27.29 -31.75
N ILE A 82 26.15 -26.26 -30.90
CA ILE A 82 25.20 -25.14 -30.95
C ILE A 82 25.64 -24.11 -32.00
N GLY A 83 24.75 -23.84 -32.96
CA GLY A 83 24.97 -22.85 -34.04
C GLY A 83 24.73 -21.40 -33.63
N TRP A 84 24.42 -20.57 -34.62
CA TRP A 84 24.23 -19.15 -34.42
C TRP A 84 22.89 -18.82 -33.73
N VAL A 85 22.94 -18.37 -32.47
CA VAL A 85 21.74 -18.01 -31.68
C VAL A 85 21.64 -16.50 -31.47
N ARG A 86 20.68 -15.87 -32.16
CA ARG A 86 20.38 -14.44 -32.11
C ARG A 86 19.82 -14.04 -30.74
N GLY A 87 20.17 -12.84 -30.30
CA GLY A 87 19.65 -12.25 -29.06
C GLY A 87 20.38 -12.69 -27.79
N THR A 88 21.41 -13.53 -27.90
CA THR A 88 22.32 -13.81 -26.78
C THR A 88 23.31 -12.65 -26.62
N GLY A 89 23.71 -12.30 -25.39
CA GLY A 89 24.75 -11.28 -25.17
C GLY A 89 26.09 -11.59 -25.84
N LEU A 90 26.35 -12.88 -26.13
CA LEU A 90 27.55 -13.37 -26.83
C LEU A 90 27.55 -13.04 -28.34
N MET A 91 26.39 -13.11 -29.00
CA MET A 91 26.25 -12.86 -30.44
C MET A 91 25.44 -11.61 -30.77
N GLY A 92 25.04 -10.84 -29.75
CA GLY A 92 24.18 -9.66 -29.89
C GLY A 92 24.76 -8.61 -30.83
N GLN A 93 26.08 -8.39 -30.76
CA GLN A 93 26.79 -7.51 -31.69
C GLN A 93 26.68 -7.97 -33.14
N ASN A 94 26.49 -9.27 -33.40
CA ASN A 94 26.41 -9.83 -34.76
C ASN A 94 24.95 -10.08 -35.20
N ASN A 95 23.94 -9.70 -34.40
CA ASN A 95 22.53 -9.89 -34.79
C ASN A 95 22.20 -9.18 -36.11
N HIS A 96 22.81 -8.02 -36.37
CA HIS A 96 22.55 -7.22 -37.57
C HIS A 96 23.03 -7.88 -38.87
N ILE A 97 23.99 -8.82 -38.81
CA ILE A 97 24.45 -9.59 -39.97
C ILE A 97 23.77 -10.96 -40.10
N ALA A 98 22.91 -11.36 -39.16
CA ALA A 98 22.28 -12.68 -39.18
C ALA A 98 21.52 -12.97 -40.48
N GLN A 99 20.80 -11.97 -41.02
CA GLN A 99 20.11 -12.10 -42.31
C GLN A 99 21.07 -12.40 -43.47
N GLU A 100 22.25 -11.77 -43.46
CA GLU A 100 23.26 -11.99 -44.49
C GLU A 100 23.89 -13.38 -44.37
N ILE A 101 24.10 -13.86 -43.14
CA ILE A 101 24.51 -15.24 -42.88
C ILE A 101 23.47 -16.25 -43.39
N GLU A 102 22.17 -15.97 -43.22
CA GLU A 102 21.11 -16.83 -43.75
C GLU A 102 21.05 -16.84 -45.29
N ARG A 103 21.30 -15.69 -45.94
CA ARG A 103 21.41 -15.62 -47.41
C ARG A 103 22.55 -16.48 -47.96
N ASN A 104 23.59 -16.73 -47.15
CA ASN A 104 24.71 -17.61 -47.49
C ASN A 104 24.43 -19.09 -47.17
N GLY A 105 23.17 -19.46 -46.90
CA GLY A 105 22.72 -20.86 -46.83
C GLY A 105 22.79 -21.52 -45.45
N ALA A 106 23.12 -20.75 -44.40
CA ALA A 106 22.95 -21.19 -43.01
C ALA A 106 21.55 -20.83 -42.48
N ARG A 107 21.18 -21.41 -41.35
CA ARG A 107 20.00 -21.03 -40.55
C ARG A 107 20.49 -20.46 -39.23
N THR A 108 20.03 -19.27 -38.87
CA THR A 108 20.20 -18.76 -37.51
C THR A 108 18.97 -19.09 -36.66
N PHE A 109 19.17 -19.19 -35.35
CA PHE A 109 18.13 -19.54 -34.40
C PHE A 109 17.84 -18.35 -33.48
N THR A 110 16.59 -18.21 -33.09
CA THR A 110 16.22 -17.46 -31.88
C THR A 110 16.56 -18.28 -30.64
N THR A 111 16.60 -17.64 -29.47
CA THR A 111 16.76 -18.34 -28.19
C THR A 111 15.69 -19.40 -27.96
N ARG A 112 14.44 -19.16 -28.38
CA ARG A 112 13.33 -20.11 -28.28
C ARG A 112 13.50 -21.32 -29.22
N GLU A 113 13.91 -21.10 -30.46
CA GLU A 113 14.17 -22.20 -31.41
C GLU A 113 15.31 -23.11 -30.93
N MET A 114 16.43 -22.52 -30.46
CA MET A 114 17.54 -23.33 -29.95
C MET A 114 17.17 -24.06 -28.65
N ALA A 115 16.41 -23.41 -27.75
CA ALA A 115 15.89 -24.07 -26.56
C ALA A 115 15.00 -25.26 -26.90
N PHE A 116 14.11 -25.13 -27.90
CA PHE A 116 13.31 -26.25 -28.40
C PHE A 116 14.18 -27.40 -28.91
N ASN A 117 15.21 -27.11 -29.72
CA ASN A 117 16.12 -28.13 -30.24
C ASN A 117 16.87 -28.86 -29.11
N ILE A 118 17.33 -28.13 -28.09
CA ILE A 118 18.01 -28.70 -26.91
C ILE A 118 17.04 -29.56 -26.08
N LEU A 119 15.80 -29.09 -25.86
CA LEU A 119 14.77 -29.87 -25.15
C LEU A 119 14.43 -31.18 -25.88
N GLY A 120 14.52 -31.21 -27.21
CA GLY A 120 14.37 -32.43 -27.98
C GLY A 120 15.38 -33.53 -27.60
N LEU A 121 16.56 -33.17 -27.11
CA LEU A 121 17.56 -34.13 -26.63
C LEU A 121 17.20 -34.75 -25.27
N MET A 122 16.26 -34.15 -24.55
CA MET A 122 15.73 -34.66 -23.29
C MET A 122 14.52 -35.58 -23.49
N ASP A 123 14.12 -35.86 -24.74
CA ASP A 123 13.09 -36.83 -25.06
C ASP A 123 13.48 -38.22 -24.50
N PRO A 124 12.53 -38.99 -23.92
CA PRO A 124 12.84 -40.30 -23.36
C PRO A 124 13.54 -41.27 -24.31
N GLN A 125 13.26 -41.20 -25.63
CA GLN A 125 13.92 -42.04 -26.62
C GLN A 125 15.38 -41.62 -26.83
N VAL A 126 15.64 -40.32 -26.87
CA VAL A 126 17.01 -39.78 -27.00
C VAL A 126 17.81 -40.04 -25.73
N HIS A 127 17.21 -39.88 -24.54
CA HIS A 127 17.86 -40.24 -23.27
C HIS A 127 18.21 -41.73 -23.22
N ALA A 128 17.28 -42.61 -23.61
CA ALA A 128 17.53 -44.05 -23.66
C ALA A 128 18.70 -44.37 -24.60
N ALA A 129 18.69 -43.80 -25.81
CA ALA A 129 19.79 -43.95 -26.76
C ALA A 129 21.12 -43.39 -26.20
N ALA A 130 21.08 -42.24 -25.53
CA ALA A 130 22.24 -41.61 -24.89
C ALA A 130 22.82 -42.41 -23.71
N SER A 131 22.04 -43.33 -23.14
CA SER A 131 22.48 -44.23 -22.05
C SER A 131 23.23 -45.46 -22.60
N GLU A 132 23.02 -45.80 -23.86
CA GLU A 132 23.70 -46.91 -24.53
C GLU A 132 24.92 -46.45 -25.33
N GLN A 133 24.86 -45.25 -25.90
CA GLN A 133 25.93 -44.67 -26.72
C GLN A 133 25.92 -43.15 -26.62
N VAL A 134 27.05 -42.51 -26.95
CA VAL A 134 27.12 -41.05 -27.01
C VAL A 134 26.31 -40.52 -28.19
N ILE A 135 25.47 -39.51 -27.94
CA ILE A 135 24.71 -38.80 -28.97
C ILE A 135 25.45 -37.53 -29.38
N CYS A 136 25.64 -37.32 -30.68
CA CYS A 136 26.14 -36.07 -31.24
C CYS A 136 25.02 -35.36 -32.01
N ALA A 137 24.55 -34.24 -31.47
CA ALA A 137 23.49 -33.42 -32.05
C ALA A 137 24.08 -32.20 -32.76
N GLU A 138 24.00 -32.18 -34.08
CA GLU A 138 24.39 -31.05 -34.92
C GLU A 138 23.26 -30.02 -34.97
N LEU A 139 23.29 -29.06 -34.04
CA LEU A 139 22.35 -27.94 -33.97
C LEU A 139 22.96 -26.66 -34.52
N ASP A 140 23.83 -26.78 -35.53
CA ASP A 140 24.66 -25.68 -36.01
C ASP A 140 23.97 -24.83 -37.09
N GLY A 141 22.85 -25.31 -37.66
CA GLY A 141 22.13 -24.63 -38.73
C GLY A 141 22.91 -24.59 -40.04
N ARG A 142 23.76 -25.59 -40.30
CA ARG A 142 24.70 -25.63 -41.44
C ARG A 142 25.74 -24.52 -41.42
N LEU A 143 26.03 -23.94 -40.25
CA LEU A 143 27.05 -22.91 -40.11
C LEU A 143 28.45 -23.46 -40.47
N SER A 144 28.72 -24.73 -40.11
CA SER A 144 29.94 -25.44 -40.49
C SER A 144 30.11 -25.63 -42.00
N ALA A 145 29.03 -25.56 -42.78
CA ALA A 145 29.07 -25.72 -44.24
C ALA A 145 29.49 -24.45 -44.98
N ILE A 146 29.52 -23.28 -44.32
CA ILE A 146 29.95 -22.02 -44.92
C ILE A 146 31.48 -21.95 -44.94
N LYS A 147 32.07 -21.97 -46.14
CA LYS A 147 33.51 -21.78 -46.32
C LYS A 147 33.90 -20.34 -45.97
N GLU A 148 35.01 -20.19 -45.23
CA GLU A 148 35.53 -18.89 -44.79
C GLU A 148 34.48 -18.02 -44.09
N LEU A 149 33.69 -18.62 -43.19
CA LEU A 149 32.63 -17.96 -42.43
C LEU A 149 33.05 -16.61 -41.82
N SER A 150 34.27 -16.51 -41.30
CA SER A 150 34.82 -15.26 -40.75
C SER A 150 34.91 -14.14 -41.80
N ARG A 151 35.31 -14.47 -43.03
CA ARG A 151 35.35 -13.53 -44.16
C ARG A 151 33.95 -13.13 -44.61
N VAL A 152 33.01 -14.08 -44.67
CA VAL A 152 31.60 -13.81 -45.01
C VAL A 152 30.97 -12.86 -43.98
N ALA A 153 31.15 -13.15 -42.69
CA ALA A 153 30.66 -12.31 -41.60
C ALA A 153 31.32 -10.93 -41.59
N GLY A 154 32.64 -10.86 -41.80
CA GLY A 154 33.39 -9.60 -41.89
C GLY A 154 32.94 -8.73 -43.05
N ASN A 155 32.75 -9.31 -44.24
CA ASN A 155 32.25 -8.60 -45.42
C ASN A 155 30.82 -8.11 -45.22
N ALA A 156 29.95 -8.92 -44.61
CA ALA A 156 28.58 -8.53 -44.29
C ALA A 156 28.56 -7.32 -43.35
N LYS A 157 29.39 -7.34 -42.30
CA LYS A 157 29.52 -6.24 -41.35
C LYS A 157 30.03 -4.97 -42.02
N TYR A 158 31.14 -5.06 -42.74
CA TYR A 158 31.73 -3.93 -43.46
C TYR A 158 30.76 -3.33 -44.49
N GLY A 159 30.06 -4.20 -45.23
CA GLY A 159 29.07 -3.76 -46.22
C GLY A 159 27.92 -2.98 -45.61
N LEU A 160 27.39 -3.44 -44.47
CA LEU A 160 26.33 -2.72 -43.74
C LEU A 160 26.82 -1.40 -43.16
N GLU A 161 28.01 -1.38 -42.55
CA GLU A 161 28.63 -0.17 -41.99
C GLU A 161 28.88 0.87 -43.08
N ALA A 162 29.44 0.46 -44.23
CA ALA A 162 29.68 1.34 -45.37
C ALA A 162 28.37 1.90 -45.97
N GLN A 163 27.33 1.08 -46.10
CA GLN A 163 26.02 1.54 -46.58
C GLN A 163 25.37 2.52 -45.60
N CYS A 164 25.47 2.27 -44.29
CA CYS A 164 24.95 3.16 -43.26
C CYS A 164 25.68 4.50 -43.28
N ALA A 165 27.02 4.48 -43.30
CA ALA A 165 27.86 5.66 -43.39
C ALA A 165 27.55 6.49 -44.64
N LEU A 166 27.44 5.84 -45.81
CA LEU A 166 27.09 6.52 -47.05
C LEU A 166 25.70 7.17 -46.98
N LYS A 167 24.69 6.46 -46.44
CA LYS A 167 23.34 7.03 -46.28
C LYS A 167 23.32 8.20 -45.31
N HIS A 168 24.03 8.11 -44.18
CA HIS A 168 24.18 9.21 -43.23
C HIS A 168 24.85 10.42 -43.88
N LEU A 169 25.98 10.22 -44.57
CA LEU A 169 26.69 11.29 -45.28
C LEU A 169 25.80 11.93 -46.35
N THR A 170 25.15 11.12 -47.18
CA THR A 170 24.21 11.60 -48.23
C THR A 170 23.05 12.40 -47.60
N TYR A 171 22.51 11.95 -46.47
CA TYR A 171 21.45 12.67 -45.76
C TYR A 171 21.93 14.03 -45.24
N TYR A 172 23.09 14.08 -44.57
CA TYR A 172 23.66 15.33 -44.07
C TYR A 172 24.06 16.29 -45.19
N GLU A 173 24.68 15.79 -46.27
CA GLU A 173 25.00 16.60 -47.46
C GLU A 173 23.74 17.13 -48.12
N ASN A 174 22.69 16.32 -48.26
CA ASN A 174 21.41 16.77 -48.82
C ASN A 174 20.78 17.85 -47.94
N ILE A 175 20.82 17.70 -46.62
CA ILE A 175 20.34 18.75 -45.69
C ILE A 175 21.17 20.02 -45.84
N GLN A 176 22.49 19.94 -45.81
CA GLN A 176 23.36 21.12 -45.95
C GLN A 176 23.21 21.78 -47.33
N GLY A 177 23.05 20.99 -48.39
CA GLY A 177 22.78 21.45 -49.76
C GLY A 177 21.43 22.18 -49.85
N LEU A 178 20.38 21.64 -49.24
CA LEU A 178 19.07 22.29 -49.14
C LEU A 178 19.16 23.61 -48.34
N THR A 179 19.84 23.61 -47.19
CA THR A 179 20.02 24.81 -46.37
C THR A 179 20.84 25.90 -47.08
N SER A 180 21.77 25.53 -47.94
CA SER A 180 22.61 26.48 -48.69
C SER A 180 21.99 26.97 -50.02
N HIS A 181 21.12 26.19 -50.68
CA HIS A 181 20.41 26.62 -51.90
C HIS A 181 19.19 27.50 -51.63
N TYR A 182 18.56 27.39 -50.46
CA TYR A 182 17.41 28.19 -50.07
C TYR A 182 17.79 29.20 -48.97
N GLN A 183 18.67 30.15 -49.27
CA GLN A 183 19.12 31.19 -48.31
C GLN A 183 18.01 32.17 -47.86
N ASP A 184 16.89 32.25 -48.58
CA ASP A 184 15.86 33.30 -48.42
C ASP A 184 14.41 32.77 -48.28
N VAL A 185 14.24 31.49 -47.93
CA VAL A 185 12.94 31.01 -47.46
C VAL A 185 12.91 31.27 -45.95
N PRO A 186 11.97 32.07 -45.42
CA PRO A 186 11.96 32.43 -44.00
C PRO A 186 11.99 31.15 -43.18
N ASN A 187 13.09 30.96 -42.46
CA ASN A 187 13.28 30.01 -41.37
C ASN A 187 12.23 28.89 -41.31
N ARG A 188 12.42 27.85 -42.13
CA ARG A 188 11.82 26.53 -41.85
C ARG A 188 12.46 25.85 -40.63
N THR A 189 12.98 26.62 -39.67
CA THR A 189 13.03 26.20 -38.26
C THR A 189 11.63 25.91 -37.72
N ASN A 190 10.56 26.35 -38.39
CA ASN A 190 9.17 26.02 -38.04
C ASN A 190 8.65 24.67 -38.61
N VAL A 191 9.53 23.78 -39.10
CA VAL A 191 9.20 22.34 -39.20
C VAL A 191 10.14 21.50 -38.32
N ALA A 192 10.79 22.11 -37.32
CA ALA A 192 10.83 21.39 -36.06
C ALA A 192 9.36 21.32 -35.65
N ALA A 193 8.79 20.12 -35.53
CA ALA A 193 7.58 20.00 -34.73
C ALA A 193 7.89 20.77 -33.44
N GLU A 194 7.09 21.78 -33.08
CA GLU A 194 7.24 22.35 -31.74
C GLU A 194 7.13 21.15 -30.80
N ASP A 195 8.24 20.80 -30.14
CA ASP A 195 8.27 19.69 -29.21
C ASP A 195 7.33 20.09 -28.07
N LEU A 196 6.07 19.66 -28.17
CA LEU A 196 5.08 19.82 -27.14
C LEU A 196 5.51 18.91 -25.99
N TYR A 197 6.12 19.52 -24.98
CA TYR A 197 6.50 18.81 -23.76
C TYR A 197 5.26 18.39 -23.00
N ALA A 198 5.24 17.14 -22.53
CA ALA A 198 4.14 16.63 -21.72
C ALA A 198 4.15 17.31 -20.34
N LEU A 199 3.01 17.85 -19.93
CA LEU A 199 2.82 18.38 -18.58
C LEU A 199 2.18 17.32 -17.69
N ALA A 200 2.51 17.34 -16.40
CA ALA A 200 1.90 16.43 -15.45
C ALA A 200 0.47 16.84 -15.16
N GLN A 201 -0.43 15.88 -15.26
CA GLN A 201 -1.81 16.01 -14.79
C GLN A 201 -2.03 14.98 -13.69
N HIS A 202 -2.33 15.46 -12.49
CA HIS A 202 -2.67 14.59 -11.37
C HIS A 202 -4.02 13.92 -11.65
N GLU A 203 -4.10 12.61 -11.40
CA GLU A 203 -5.32 11.84 -11.69
C GLU A 203 -6.50 12.32 -10.84
N HIS A 204 -7.69 12.38 -11.46
CA HIS A 204 -8.93 12.60 -10.73
C HIS A 204 -9.26 11.38 -9.88
N CYS A 205 -9.29 11.57 -8.57
CA CYS A 205 -9.56 10.50 -7.61
C CYS A 205 -11.06 10.27 -7.35
N PHE A 206 -11.95 11.11 -7.88
CA PHE A 206 -13.40 11.02 -7.64
C PHE A 206 -14.05 9.86 -8.41
N PRO A 207 -15.12 9.24 -7.87
CA PRO A 207 -15.96 8.32 -8.60
C PRO A 207 -16.62 9.01 -9.81
N GLN A 208 -16.72 8.31 -10.93
CA GLN A 208 -17.35 8.83 -12.14
C GLN A 208 -18.86 9.00 -11.93
N PRO A 209 -19.46 10.15 -12.31
CA PRO A 209 -20.91 10.34 -12.27
C PRO A 209 -21.65 9.26 -13.07
N ARG A 210 -22.74 8.73 -12.53
CA ARG A 210 -23.54 7.68 -13.18
C ARG A 210 -24.79 8.27 -13.81
N GLN A 211 -25.06 7.93 -15.06
CA GLN A 211 -26.32 8.29 -15.70
C GLN A 211 -27.43 7.35 -15.24
N PHE A 212 -28.68 7.83 -15.29
CA PHE A 212 -29.81 7.02 -14.81
C PHE A 212 -29.92 5.66 -15.52
N GLU A 213 -29.62 5.63 -16.83
CA GLU A 213 -29.71 4.43 -17.67
C GLU A 213 -28.59 3.40 -17.41
N ASP A 214 -27.41 3.85 -16.97
CA ASP A 214 -26.28 2.96 -16.68
C ASP A 214 -26.62 1.98 -15.54
N LEU A 215 -27.47 2.42 -14.62
CA LEU A 215 -27.89 1.67 -13.44
C LEU A 215 -29.19 0.88 -13.65
N LYS A 216 -29.69 0.75 -14.89
CA LYS A 216 -30.97 0.07 -15.20
C LYS A 216 -31.07 -1.33 -14.60
N HIS A 217 -29.97 -2.08 -14.58
CA HIS A 217 -29.89 -3.43 -14.03
C HIS A 217 -30.06 -3.50 -12.50
N LEU A 218 -29.86 -2.37 -11.79
CA LEU A 218 -29.97 -2.26 -10.33
C LEU A 218 -31.24 -1.53 -9.87
N ARG A 219 -32.10 -1.05 -10.79
CA ARG A 219 -33.30 -0.27 -10.44
C ARG A 219 -34.36 -1.03 -9.64
N HIS A 220 -34.20 -2.33 -9.47
CA HIS A 220 -35.00 -3.08 -8.52
C HIS A 220 -34.82 -2.61 -7.06
N LEU A 221 -33.73 -1.88 -6.75
CA LEU A 221 -33.40 -1.27 -5.45
C LEU A 221 -34.02 0.12 -5.21
N GLN A 222 -34.71 0.71 -6.18
CA GLN A 222 -35.29 2.03 -6.03
C GLN A 222 -36.27 2.07 -4.84
N ASP A 223 -36.10 3.06 -3.96
CA ASP A 223 -36.90 3.30 -2.75
C ASP A 223 -36.97 2.14 -1.74
N THR A 224 -36.08 1.13 -1.84
CA THR A 224 -36.16 -0.05 -0.97
C THR A 224 -35.47 0.10 0.39
N VAL A 225 -34.39 0.88 0.48
CA VAL A 225 -33.53 0.99 1.66
C VAL A 225 -33.70 2.33 2.37
N ASN A 226 -33.58 2.32 3.69
CA ASN A 226 -33.47 3.54 4.49
C ASN A 226 -32.04 4.08 4.39
N LEU A 227 -31.86 5.19 3.67
CA LEU A 227 -30.55 5.79 3.43
C LEU A 227 -29.92 6.47 4.65
N ASP A 228 -30.69 6.76 5.71
CA ASP A 228 -30.13 7.31 6.97
C ASP A 228 -29.29 6.28 7.74
N LYS A 229 -29.55 4.98 7.55
CA LYS A 229 -28.80 3.89 8.21
C LYS A 229 -27.78 3.20 7.30
N VAL A 230 -27.77 3.52 6.01
CA VAL A 230 -26.72 3.05 5.10
C VAL A 230 -25.50 3.92 5.31
N VAL A 231 -24.38 3.34 5.72
CA VAL A 231 -23.12 4.07 5.89
C VAL A 231 -22.29 3.94 4.63
N VAL A 232 -21.80 5.07 4.15
CA VAL A 232 -20.97 5.16 2.94
C VAL A 232 -19.64 5.81 3.26
N ILE A 233 -18.61 5.40 2.52
CA ILE A 233 -17.29 6.02 2.56
C ILE A 233 -17.31 7.17 1.57
N THR A 234 -17.14 8.40 2.07
CA THR A 234 -17.16 9.59 1.24
C THR A 234 -15.79 10.20 1.02
N GLY A 235 -14.78 9.81 1.80
CA GLY A 235 -13.41 10.30 1.62
C GLY A 235 -12.41 9.36 2.27
N TYR A 236 -11.16 9.40 1.81
CA TYR A 236 -10.07 8.59 2.33
C TYR A 236 -8.72 9.28 2.15
N GLY A 237 -7.84 9.14 3.13
CA GLY A 237 -6.49 9.69 3.16
C GLY A 237 -5.52 8.79 3.90
N GLU A 238 -4.24 8.89 3.57
CA GLU A 238 -3.17 8.15 4.24
C GLU A 238 -1.83 8.91 4.16
N VAL A 239 -1.04 8.79 5.21
CA VAL A 239 0.37 9.15 5.21
C VAL A 239 1.13 7.88 5.54
N GLY A 240 1.80 7.28 4.55
CA GLY A 240 2.53 6.03 4.72
C GLY A 240 3.86 5.98 3.97
N PRO A 241 4.48 4.80 3.86
CA PRO A 241 5.82 4.67 3.26
C PRO A 241 5.95 5.10 1.79
N TYR A 242 4.83 5.21 1.09
CA TYR A 242 4.76 5.70 -0.29
C TYR A 242 4.04 7.05 -0.40
N GLY A 243 4.01 7.84 0.67
CA GLY A 243 3.35 9.15 0.71
C GLY A 243 1.83 8.99 0.88
N HIS A 244 1.09 9.65 0.00
CA HIS A 244 -0.38 9.65 -0.05
C HIS A 244 -0.97 8.39 -0.70
N ALA A 245 -2.30 8.26 -0.65
CA ALA A 245 -2.98 7.05 -1.14
C ALA A 245 -2.79 6.78 -2.64
N GLU A 246 -2.62 7.84 -3.43
CA GLU A 246 -2.56 7.71 -4.89
C GLU A 246 -1.17 7.32 -5.38
N THR A 247 -0.11 7.84 -4.75
CA THR A 247 1.27 7.40 -4.99
C THR A 247 1.49 5.97 -4.49
N ARG A 248 0.91 5.60 -3.34
CA ARG A 248 0.89 4.20 -2.86
C ARG A 248 0.13 3.29 -3.82
N TRP A 249 -1.02 3.71 -4.34
CA TRP A 249 -1.79 2.93 -5.33
C TRP A 249 -1.03 2.69 -6.64
N GLN A 250 -0.30 3.70 -7.14
CA GLN A 250 0.52 3.53 -8.33
C GLN A 250 1.56 2.43 -8.15
N MET A 251 2.24 2.42 -7.00
CA MET A 251 3.21 1.37 -6.65
C MET A 251 2.55 0.02 -6.38
N GLU A 252 1.40 -0.01 -5.72
CA GLU A 252 0.66 -1.23 -5.42
C GLU A 252 0.12 -1.88 -6.70
N ALA A 253 -0.62 -1.15 -7.53
CA ALA A 253 -1.28 -1.67 -8.72
C ALA A 253 -0.32 -1.85 -9.89
N PHE A 254 0.56 -0.88 -10.17
CA PHE A 254 1.38 -0.86 -11.39
C PHE A 254 2.86 -1.17 -11.12
N GLY A 255 3.38 -0.78 -9.95
CA GLY A 255 4.77 -1.01 -9.58
C GLY A 255 5.71 0.04 -10.18
N GLU A 256 5.15 1.13 -10.69
CA GLU A 256 5.85 2.28 -11.22
C GLU A 256 5.07 3.56 -10.93
N LEU A 257 5.79 4.67 -10.80
CA LEU A 257 5.20 5.99 -10.65
C LEU A 257 4.95 6.63 -12.01
N THR A 258 3.79 7.25 -12.15
CA THR A 258 3.51 8.20 -13.23
C THR A 258 4.34 9.48 -13.05
N MET A 259 4.38 10.35 -14.05
CA MET A 259 5.06 11.64 -13.93
C MET A 259 4.46 12.50 -12.81
N ALA A 260 3.13 12.55 -12.71
CA ALA A 260 2.43 13.24 -11.62
C ALA A 260 2.74 12.61 -10.25
N GLY A 261 2.72 11.28 -10.13
CA GLY A 261 3.08 10.61 -8.88
C GLY A 261 4.55 10.84 -8.46
N CYS A 262 5.46 10.97 -9.44
CA CYS A 262 6.85 11.31 -9.18
C CYS A 262 7.01 12.76 -8.70
N ILE A 263 6.24 13.71 -9.28
CA ILE A 263 6.20 15.11 -8.83
C ILE A 263 5.62 15.22 -7.43
N GLU A 264 4.53 14.50 -7.15
CA GLU A 264 3.90 14.47 -5.83
C GLU A 264 4.89 13.97 -4.77
N LEU A 265 5.57 12.83 -5.01
CA LEU A 265 6.58 12.34 -4.07
C LEU A 265 7.81 13.26 -3.98
N ALA A 266 8.28 13.83 -5.10
CA ALA A 266 9.37 14.80 -5.07
C ALA A 266 9.01 16.04 -4.25
N TRP A 267 7.76 16.49 -4.31
CA TRP A 267 7.24 17.58 -3.48
C TRP A 267 7.17 17.14 -2.01
N ILE A 268 6.56 15.99 -1.69
CA ILE A 268 6.45 15.45 -0.32
C ILE A 268 7.83 15.31 0.34
N MET A 269 8.83 14.87 -0.42
CA MET A 269 10.21 14.67 0.04
C MET A 269 11.03 15.97 0.07
N GLY A 270 10.44 17.11 -0.33
CA GLY A 270 11.12 18.40 -0.36
C GLY A 270 12.25 18.51 -1.40
N LEU A 271 12.23 17.69 -2.45
CA LEU A 271 13.23 17.68 -3.52
C LEU A 271 12.99 18.81 -4.54
N ILE A 272 11.72 19.14 -4.76
CA ILE A 272 11.29 20.23 -5.64
C ILE A 272 10.38 21.19 -4.88
N LYS A 273 10.35 22.44 -5.33
CA LYS A 273 9.37 23.44 -4.88
C LYS A 273 8.88 24.25 -6.06
N HIS A 274 7.65 24.72 -6.00
CA HIS A 274 7.12 25.59 -7.04
C HIS A 274 7.55 27.04 -6.80
N VAL A 275 7.90 27.76 -7.87
CA VAL A 275 8.24 29.19 -7.83
C VAL A 275 7.40 29.93 -8.86
N ASN A 276 6.92 31.11 -8.47
CA ASN A 276 6.28 32.08 -9.37
C ASN A 276 6.91 33.46 -9.12
N GLY A 277 7.98 33.77 -9.85
CA GLY A 277 8.74 35.00 -9.62
C GLY A 277 10.14 35.01 -10.26
N PRO A 278 10.96 36.01 -9.95
CA PRO A 278 12.33 36.10 -10.46
C PRO A 278 13.23 35.04 -9.82
N LEU A 279 13.97 34.29 -10.64
CA LEU A 279 15.06 33.42 -10.17
C LEU A 279 16.31 34.25 -9.85
N ALA A 280 17.32 33.61 -9.24
CA ALA A 280 18.60 34.25 -8.88
C ALA A 280 19.32 34.95 -10.06
N GLY A 281 19.01 34.57 -11.31
CA GLY A 281 19.49 35.22 -12.54
C GLY A 281 18.62 36.35 -13.09
N GLY A 282 17.59 36.81 -12.36
CA GLY A 282 16.73 37.94 -12.73
C GLY A 282 15.65 37.66 -13.79
N LYS A 283 15.62 36.44 -14.37
CA LYS A 283 14.54 36.00 -15.26
C LYS A 283 13.34 35.54 -14.44
N ASN A 284 12.15 36.01 -14.80
CA ASN A 284 10.91 35.48 -14.25
C ASN A 284 10.70 34.05 -14.72
N TYR A 285 10.33 33.18 -13.79
CA TYR A 285 10.05 31.77 -14.02
C TYR A 285 8.80 31.36 -13.25
N ILE A 286 8.03 30.46 -13.85
CA ILE A 286 6.86 29.85 -13.23
C ILE A 286 6.99 28.34 -13.47
N GLY A 287 7.09 27.57 -12.39
CA GLY A 287 7.22 26.12 -12.45
C GLY A 287 8.04 25.55 -11.32
N TRP A 288 8.41 24.27 -11.46
CA TRP A 288 9.24 23.57 -10.48
C TRP A 288 10.69 24.04 -10.53
N VAL A 289 11.30 24.16 -9.36
CA VAL A 289 12.75 24.28 -9.20
C VAL A 289 13.23 23.20 -8.24
N ASP A 290 14.47 22.77 -8.42
CA ASP A 290 15.16 21.93 -7.46
C ASP A 290 15.28 22.69 -6.12
N ALA A 291 14.86 22.06 -5.02
CA ALA A 291 14.75 22.74 -3.73
C ALA A 291 16.11 23.19 -3.18
N LYS A 292 17.18 22.48 -3.54
CA LYS A 292 18.55 22.71 -3.05
C LYS A 292 19.33 23.72 -3.89
N SER A 293 19.34 23.53 -5.21
CA SER A 293 20.10 24.36 -6.15
C SER A 293 19.32 25.59 -6.63
N GLY A 294 17.98 25.53 -6.63
CA GLY A 294 17.11 26.59 -7.17
C GLY A 294 17.05 26.63 -8.70
N GLU A 295 17.64 25.65 -9.39
CA GLU A 295 17.59 25.54 -10.84
C GLU A 295 16.21 25.08 -11.34
N PRO A 296 15.72 25.59 -12.49
CA PRO A 296 14.48 25.13 -13.11
C PRO A 296 14.46 23.62 -13.41
N VAL A 297 13.34 22.99 -13.10
CA VAL A 297 13.07 21.58 -13.41
C VAL A 297 11.77 21.51 -14.22
N LYS A 298 11.80 20.84 -15.37
CA LYS A 298 10.59 20.54 -16.14
C LYS A 298 9.95 19.25 -15.63
N ASP A 299 8.64 19.14 -15.74
CA ASP A 299 7.86 17.94 -15.37
C ASP A 299 8.43 16.64 -15.96
N GLU A 300 8.76 16.63 -17.27
CA GLU A 300 9.32 15.46 -17.96
C GLU A 300 10.69 15.02 -17.42
N ASP A 301 11.46 15.96 -16.88
CA ASP A 301 12.79 15.72 -16.36
C ASP A 301 12.74 15.18 -14.92
N VAL A 302 11.66 15.44 -14.16
CA VAL A 302 11.51 15.03 -12.75
C VAL A 302 11.75 13.53 -12.59
N LYS A 303 11.18 12.70 -13.47
CA LYS A 303 11.34 11.25 -13.41
C LYS A 303 12.80 10.83 -13.67
N SER A 304 13.47 11.46 -14.63
CA SER A 304 14.86 11.14 -14.94
C SER A 304 15.85 11.59 -13.85
N GLN A 305 15.53 12.68 -13.13
CA GLN A 305 16.41 13.28 -12.12
C GLN A 305 16.21 12.69 -10.72
N TYR A 306 14.96 12.42 -10.31
CA TYR A 306 14.65 12.12 -8.91
C TYR A 306 14.11 10.71 -8.66
N LEU A 307 13.66 9.97 -9.68
CA LEU A 307 13.01 8.67 -9.47
C LEU A 307 13.90 7.67 -8.73
N GLU A 308 15.19 7.59 -9.08
CA GLU A 308 16.14 6.68 -8.42
C GLU A 308 16.25 6.98 -6.93
N TYR A 309 16.37 8.26 -6.55
CA TYR A 309 16.39 8.70 -5.16
C TYR A 309 15.05 8.43 -4.45
N ILE A 310 13.94 8.76 -5.09
CA ILE A 310 12.59 8.51 -4.54
C ILE A 310 12.41 7.02 -4.24
N LEU A 311 12.75 6.13 -5.16
CA LEU A 311 12.60 4.68 -4.95
C LEU A 311 13.55 4.13 -3.89
N ALA A 312 14.75 4.71 -3.73
CA ALA A 312 15.69 4.33 -2.68
C ALA A 312 15.24 4.76 -1.28
N HIS A 313 14.46 5.84 -1.18
CA HIS A 313 14.08 6.49 0.08
C HIS A 313 12.56 6.50 0.33
N THR A 314 11.84 5.54 -0.25
CA THR A 314 10.41 5.27 0.00
C THR A 314 10.19 3.77 0.22
N GLY A 315 9.06 3.41 0.83
CA GLY A 315 8.69 2.02 1.07
C GLY A 315 9.51 1.35 2.18
N ILE A 316 9.58 0.02 2.10
CA ILE A 316 10.32 -0.82 3.04
C ILE A 316 11.82 -0.74 2.70
N ARG A 317 12.62 -0.21 3.63
CA ARG A 317 14.05 0.00 3.46
C ARG A 317 14.80 -0.09 4.79
N LEU A 318 16.12 0.10 4.74
CA LEU A 318 16.93 0.17 5.95
C LEU A 318 16.49 1.33 6.84
N ILE A 319 16.60 1.16 8.15
CA ILE A 319 16.24 2.21 9.11
C ILE A 319 17.17 3.41 8.91
N GLU A 320 16.56 4.57 8.66
CA GLU A 320 17.24 5.85 8.50
C GLU A 320 17.10 6.63 9.82
N PRO A 321 18.17 6.87 10.59
CA PRO A 321 18.07 7.51 11.91
C PRO A 321 17.34 8.85 11.93
N ASP A 322 17.51 9.66 10.88
CA ASP A 322 16.84 10.95 10.71
C ASP A 322 15.31 10.82 10.57
N MET A 323 14.83 9.67 10.10
CA MET A 323 13.41 9.36 9.94
C MET A 323 12.82 8.54 11.11
N SER A 324 13.67 8.15 12.08
CA SER A 324 13.29 7.32 13.23
C SER A 324 13.76 7.93 14.56
N HIS A 325 13.66 9.26 14.69
CA HIS A 325 13.90 9.99 15.94
C HIS A 325 15.31 9.78 16.54
N GLY A 326 16.30 9.63 15.67
CA GLY A 326 17.70 9.37 16.01
C GLY A 326 18.01 7.90 16.34
N TYR A 327 17.06 6.98 16.11
CA TYR A 327 17.29 5.56 16.34
C TYR A 327 18.20 4.96 15.26
N ASP A 328 19.38 4.51 15.68
CA ASP A 328 20.30 3.69 14.89
C ASP A 328 20.34 2.25 15.45
N PRO A 329 19.86 1.24 14.68
CA PRO A 329 19.90 -0.17 15.07
C PRO A 329 21.30 -0.72 15.36
N ASP A 330 22.34 -0.19 14.70
CA ASP A 330 23.73 -0.64 14.88
C ASP A 330 24.36 -0.05 16.15
N SER A 331 23.80 1.06 16.65
CA SER A 331 24.31 1.76 17.83
C SER A 331 23.28 2.00 18.94
N LYS A 332 22.42 1.01 19.22
CA LYS A 332 21.42 1.14 20.29
C LYS A 332 22.07 1.30 21.66
N THR A 333 21.75 2.41 22.34
CA THR A 333 22.32 2.75 23.65
C THR A 333 21.54 2.12 24.80
N VAL A 334 22.25 1.43 25.70
CA VAL A 334 21.71 0.89 26.96
C VAL A 334 22.56 1.36 28.15
N LEU A 335 21.96 1.41 29.34
CA LEU A 335 22.69 1.71 30.57
C LEU A 335 22.97 0.41 31.34
N ARG A 336 24.23 0.16 31.68
CA ARG A 336 24.62 -0.97 32.55
C ARG A 336 24.95 -0.45 33.94
N GLU A 337 24.37 -1.10 34.95
CA GLU A 337 24.73 -0.82 36.34
C GLU A 337 26.09 -1.46 36.65
N VAL A 338 27.01 -0.64 37.15
CA VAL A 338 28.38 -1.03 37.50
C VAL A 338 28.64 -0.59 38.94
N GLN A 339 29.15 -1.51 39.76
CA GLN A 339 29.61 -1.18 41.10
C GLN A 339 31.07 -0.75 41.05
N ILE A 340 31.36 0.39 41.67
CA ILE A 340 32.70 0.95 41.77
C ILE A 340 33.55 0.07 42.71
N GLU A 341 34.69 -0.44 42.23
CA GLU A 341 35.56 -1.37 42.99
C GLU A 341 36.62 -0.66 43.85
N HIS A 342 36.91 0.60 43.55
CA HIS A 342 37.90 1.45 44.20
C HIS A 342 37.40 2.90 44.21
N ASP A 343 37.77 3.68 45.22
CA ASP A 343 37.35 5.08 45.31
C ASP A 343 37.76 5.85 44.04
N MET A 344 36.85 6.62 43.47
CA MET A 344 37.09 7.42 42.27
C MET A 344 37.86 8.70 42.61
N ASP A 345 38.48 9.31 41.60
CA ASP A 345 38.99 10.67 41.75
C ASP A 345 37.82 11.65 41.95
N PRO A 346 37.97 12.66 42.84
CA PRO A 346 36.94 13.66 43.03
C PRO A 346 36.78 14.54 41.79
N PHE A 347 35.56 14.95 41.52
CA PHE A 347 35.19 15.90 40.46
C PHE A 347 34.39 17.07 41.04
N GLU A 348 34.30 18.17 40.30
CA GLU A 348 33.56 19.36 40.71
C GLU A 348 32.09 19.29 40.27
N ALA A 349 31.19 19.73 41.14
CA ALA A 349 29.76 19.83 40.90
C ALA A 349 29.17 21.07 41.60
N THR A 350 27.93 21.42 41.28
CA THR A 350 27.20 22.44 42.03
C THR A 350 26.88 21.95 43.45
N ALA A 351 26.57 22.87 44.36
CA ALA A 351 26.16 22.50 45.71
C ALA A 351 24.89 21.62 45.73
N GLU A 352 23.98 21.85 44.79
CA GLU A 352 22.74 21.10 44.62
C GLU A 352 23.03 19.67 44.16
N ASP A 353 23.73 19.52 43.03
CA ASP A 353 24.09 18.21 42.47
C ASP A 353 24.88 17.36 43.47
N ALA A 354 25.84 17.97 44.19
CA ALA A 354 26.62 17.27 45.21
C ALA A 354 25.73 16.66 46.31
N GLN A 355 24.72 17.41 46.78
CA GLN A 355 23.76 16.89 47.76
C GLN A 355 22.89 15.78 47.17
N GLU A 356 22.52 15.87 45.90
CA GLU A 356 21.73 14.84 45.21
C GLU A 356 22.52 13.54 44.99
N TYR A 357 23.79 13.63 44.59
CA TYR A 357 24.70 12.48 44.53
C TYR A 357 24.87 11.84 45.91
N LYS A 358 25.05 12.64 46.96
CA LYS A 358 25.14 12.15 48.34
C LYS A 358 23.84 11.48 48.79
N LYS A 359 22.67 12.01 48.41
CA LYS A 359 21.36 11.45 48.75
C LYS A 359 21.11 10.12 48.04
N SER A 360 21.47 10.01 46.75
CA SER A 360 21.27 8.79 45.96
C SER A 360 22.18 7.63 46.39
N ASN A 361 23.44 7.92 46.72
CA ASN A 361 24.45 6.90 47.05
C ASN A 361 24.82 6.82 48.55
N LYS A 362 24.21 7.66 49.40
CA LYS A 362 24.35 7.68 50.87
C LYS A 362 25.81 7.73 51.32
N ASP A 363 26.25 6.78 52.14
CA ASP A 363 27.59 6.71 52.70
C ASP A 363 28.66 6.33 51.65
N LYS A 364 28.26 6.07 50.40
CA LYS A 364 29.15 5.73 49.28
C LYS A 364 29.54 6.93 48.41
N VAL A 365 29.21 8.14 48.82
CA VAL A 365 29.69 9.38 48.20
C VAL A 365 30.20 10.33 49.28
N GLU A 366 31.37 10.93 49.09
CA GLU A 366 31.87 12.04 49.91
C GLU A 366 31.68 13.35 49.16
N ILE A 367 31.27 14.40 49.87
CA ILE A 367 31.15 15.75 49.32
C ILE A 367 31.81 16.75 50.26
N TRP A 368 32.50 17.75 49.72
CA TRP A 368 33.08 18.85 50.49
C TRP A 368 33.17 20.12 49.64
N GLU A 369 33.10 21.28 50.30
CA GLU A 369 33.27 22.58 49.64
C GLU A 369 34.72 22.74 49.17
N SER A 370 34.91 23.07 47.90
CA SER A 370 36.24 23.16 47.27
C SER A 370 36.64 24.59 46.92
N SER A 371 35.67 25.41 46.49
CA SER A 371 35.84 26.85 46.34
C SER A 371 34.50 27.56 46.52
N LYS A 372 34.48 28.90 46.46
CA LYS A 372 33.25 29.68 46.56
C LYS A 372 32.38 29.35 45.34
N ASP A 373 31.28 28.63 45.59
CA ASP A 373 30.29 28.14 44.62
C ASP A 373 30.62 26.80 43.92
N THR A 374 31.65 26.06 44.32
CA THR A 374 31.92 24.69 43.80
C THR A 374 32.16 23.64 44.89
N TRP A 375 31.55 22.47 44.72
CA TRP A 375 31.69 21.31 45.61
C TRP A 375 32.47 20.19 44.92
N SER A 376 33.38 19.56 45.65
CA SER A 376 34.02 18.32 45.22
C SER A 376 33.15 17.13 45.63
N VAL A 377 32.96 16.19 44.70
CA VAL A 377 32.19 14.95 44.87
C VAL A 377 33.11 13.77 44.59
N ARG A 378 33.14 12.78 45.48
CA ARG A 378 33.89 11.53 45.32
C ARG A 378 32.98 10.33 45.52
N PHE A 379 32.82 9.50 44.49
CA PHE A 379 32.19 8.19 44.64
C PHE A 379 33.18 7.19 45.25
N LEU A 380 32.77 6.51 46.31
CA LEU A 380 33.56 5.54 47.06
C LEU A 380 33.31 4.11 46.57
N LYS A 381 34.21 3.19 46.94
CA LYS A 381 34.05 1.76 46.74
C LYS A 381 32.69 1.26 47.21
N GLY A 382 31.98 0.60 46.30
CA GLY A 382 30.66 0.05 46.51
C GLY A 382 29.51 0.96 46.06
N ALA A 383 29.77 2.20 45.65
CA ALA A 383 28.80 3.04 44.94
C ALA A 383 28.39 2.38 43.61
N VAL A 384 27.15 2.62 43.18
CA VAL A 384 26.61 2.07 41.93
C VAL A 384 26.39 3.22 40.95
N ILE A 385 27.00 3.10 39.78
CA ILE A 385 26.84 4.05 38.67
C ILE A 385 26.24 3.34 37.46
N ARG A 386 25.70 4.13 36.53
CA ARG A 386 25.18 3.64 35.25
C ARG A 386 26.10 4.11 34.14
N VAL A 387 26.61 3.16 33.36
CA VAL A 387 27.53 3.44 32.25
C VAL A 387 26.83 3.14 30.92
N PRO A 388 26.82 4.08 29.96
CA PRO A 388 26.35 3.82 28.61
C PRO A 388 27.14 2.71 27.93
N ALA A 389 26.44 1.79 27.29
CA ALA A 389 26.98 0.75 26.44
C ALA A 389 26.15 0.63 25.17
N THR A 390 26.76 0.13 24.11
CA THR A 390 26.10 -0.08 22.83
C THR A 390 25.79 -1.56 22.61
N ILE A 391 24.62 -1.86 22.09
CA ILE A 391 24.25 -3.18 21.59
C ILE A 391 23.75 -3.06 20.15
N THR A 392 24.02 -4.06 19.33
CA THR A 392 23.44 -4.19 18.00
C THR A 392 22.08 -4.87 18.08
N THR A 393 21.18 -4.50 17.17
CA THR A 393 19.90 -5.21 16.99
C THR A 393 19.91 -6.03 15.70
N ASP A 394 18.92 -6.90 15.56
CA ASP A 394 18.72 -7.77 14.40
C ASP A 394 17.51 -7.33 13.55
N ARG A 395 16.95 -6.15 13.85
CA ARG A 395 15.86 -5.49 13.10
C ARG A 395 16.40 -4.22 12.48
N LEU A 396 16.76 -4.32 11.21
CA LEU A 396 17.45 -3.26 10.46
C LEU A 396 16.55 -2.60 9.40
N VAL A 397 15.35 -3.13 9.20
CA VAL A 397 14.44 -2.75 8.10
C VAL A 397 13.08 -2.34 8.65
N ALA A 398 12.50 -1.28 8.09
CA ALA A 398 11.16 -0.79 8.41
C ALA A 398 10.48 -0.15 7.19
N GLY A 399 9.14 -0.07 7.23
CA GLY A 399 8.34 0.78 6.34
C GLY A 399 8.32 2.21 6.87
N LEU A 400 9.23 3.04 6.37
CA LEU A 400 9.35 4.43 6.81
C LEU A 400 8.64 5.35 5.83
N ILE A 401 8.04 6.43 6.35
CA ILE A 401 7.55 7.55 5.53
C ILE A 401 8.67 8.07 4.60
N PRO A 402 8.35 8.59 3.40
CA PRO A 402 9.34 9.12 2.47
C PRO A 402 10.36 10.05 3.13
N ALA A 403 11.64 9.84 2.87
CA ALA A 403 12.68 10.69 3.46
C ALA A 403 12.49 12.16 3.05
N GLY A 404 12.66 13.08 4.00
CA GLY A 404 12.44 14.51 3.78
C GLY A 404 10.99 14.97 4.01
N TRP A 405 10.06 14.05 4.32
CA TRP A 405 8.71 14.42 4.76
C TRP A 405 8.79 15.39 5.95
N ASN A 406 8.13 16.55 5.82
CA ASN A 406 8.18 17.61 6.81
C ASN A 406 6.77 18.16 7.06
N PRO A 407 6.26 18.16 8.31
CA PRO A 407 4.94 18.70 8.64
C PRO A 407 4.76 20.18 8.24
N ALA A 408 5.84 20.97 8.27
CA ALA A 408 5.80 22.38 7.88
C ALA A 408 5.51 22.58 6.39
N LEU A 409 5.92 21.66 5.52
CA LEU A 409 5.60 21.68 4.09
C LEU A 409 4.08 21.60 3.87
N PHE A 410 3.37 20.87 4.73
CA PHE A 410 1.92 20.74 4.69
C PHE A 410 1.19 21.92 5.34
N GLY A 411 1.89 22.88 5.93
CA GLY A 411 1.30 24.06 6.58
C GLY A 411 1.10 23.96 8.07
N ILE A 412 1.72 22.99 8.76
CA ILE A 412 1.72 22.94 10.22
C ILE A 412 2.76 23.94 10.75
N PRO A 413 2.37 24.93 11.57
CA PRO A 413 3.29 25.94 12.12
C PRO A 413 4.43 25.35 12.96
N GLU A 414 5.62 25.95 12.91
CA GLU A 414 6.82 25.43 13.59
C GLU A 414 6.68 25.32 15.12
N ASP A 415 5.93 26.23 15.73
CA ASP A 415 5.60 26.19 17.15
C ASP A 415 4.75 24.97 17.49
N LEU A 416 3.74 24.68 16.67
CA LEU A 416 2.91 23.49 16.83
C LEU A 416 3.71 22.21 16.58
N VAL A 417 4.62 22.19 15.60
CA VAL A 417 5.52 21.05 15.33
C VAL A 417 6.37 20.70 16.56
N LYS A 418 6.75 21.68 17.39
CA LYS A 418 7.51 21.45 18.63
C LYS A 418 6.63 21.00 19.80
N GLN A 419 5.33 21.23 19.72
CA GLN A 419 4.38 20.95 20.79
C GLN A 419 3.77 19.55 20.68
N ILE A 420 3.33 19.15 19.49
CA ILE A 420 2.52 17.92 19.30
C ILE A 420 3.36 16.71 18.92
N ASP A 421 2.89 15.51 19.25
CA ASP A 421 3.55 14.27 18.83
C ASP A 421 3.40 14.04 17.31
N MET A 422 4.38 13.35 16.73
CA MET A 422 4.43 13.05 15.29
C MET A 422 3.20 12.28 14.80
N VAL A 423 2.60 11.42 15.64
CA VAL A 423 1.34 10.74 15.30
C VAL A 423 0.21 11.73 14.99
N THR A 424 0.14 12.84 15.72
CA THR A 424 -0.88 13.88 15.49
C THR A 424 -0.67 14.55 14.14
N MET A 425 0.60 14.81 13.76
CA MET A 425 0.93 15.44 12.48
C MET A 425 0.53 14.56 11.30
N TYR A 426 0.81 13.25 11.36
CA TYR A 426 0.36 12.30 10.34
C TYR A 426 -1.16 12.30 10.19
N VAL A 427 -1.89 12.33 11.32
CA VAL A 427 -3.36 12.33 11.31
C VAL A 427 -3.94 13.61 10.74
N LEU A 428 -3.36 14.78 11.04
CA LEU A 428 -3.82 16.04 10.47
C LEU A 428 -3.72 16.02 8.94
N VAL A 429 -2.58 15.59 8.40
CA VAL A 429 -2.39 15.47 6.94
C VAL A 429 -3.36 14.45 6.35
N ALA A 430 -3.45 13.23 6.92
CA ALA A 430 -4.36 12.19 6.44
C ALA A 430 -5.85 12.61 6.51
N THR A 431 -6.23 13.40 7.52
CA THR A 431 -7.60 13.92 7.67
C THR A 431 -7.92 14.95 6.59
N VAL A 432 -7.02 15.89 6.32
CA VAL A 432 -7.22 16.88 5.24
C VAL A 432 -7.28 16.19 3.89
N GLU A 433 -6.40 15.22 3.62
CA GLU A 433 -6.47 14.42 2.39
C GLU A 433 -7.83 13.70 2.27
N ALA A 434 -8.33 13.09 3.35
CA ALA A 434 -9.63 12.43 3.36
C ALA A 434 -10.79 13.41 3.12
N LEU A 435 -10.77 14.60 3.71
CA LEU A 435 -11.79 15.65 3.52
C LEU A 435 -11.77 16.19 2.09
N VAL A 436 -10.59 16.50 1.55
CA VAL A 436 -10.41 16.96 0.17
C VAL A 436 -10.89 15.89 -0.81
N ARG A 437 -10.58 14.60 -0.58
CA ARG A 437 -11.14 13.48 -1.38
C ARG A 437 -12.64 13.28 -1.18
N SER A 438 -13.22 13.83 -0.11
CA SER A 438 -14.67 13.91 0.11
C SER A 438 -15.31 15.16 -0.50
N GLY A 439 -14.55 15.99 -1.23
CA GLY A 439 -15.10 17.22 -1.79
C GLY A 439 -15.25 18.36 -0.80
N ILE A 440 -14.64 18.26 0.37
CA ILE A 440 -14.74 19.21 1.48
C ILE A 440 -13.38 19.90 1.62
N THR A 441 -13.25 21.07 1.02
CA THR A 441 -12.01 21.87 1.07
C THR A 441 -11.97 22.82 2.28
N ASP A 442 -13.13 23.13 2.85
CA ASP A 442 -13.29 23.81 4.13
C ASP A 442 -14.23 22.95 5.01
N PRO A 443 -13.75 22.40 6.14
CA PRO A 443 -14.59 21.59 7.03
C PRO A 443 -15.87 22.28 7.49
N TYR A 444 -15.86 23.61 7.64
CA TYR A 444 -17.02 24.36 8.11
C TYR A 444 -18.18 24.37 7.10
N GLU A 445 -17.93 24.02 5.84
CA GLU A 445 -19.01 23.81 4.85
C GLU A 445 -20.02 22.76 5.34
N LEU A 446 -19.58 21.75 6.08
CA LEU A 446 -20.47 20.70 6.60
C LEU A 446 -21.60 21.27 7.46
N TYR A 447 -21.36 22.38 8.17
CA TYR A 447 -22.35 23.04 9.02
C TYR A 447 -23.45 23.75 8.24
N LYS A 448 -23.34 23.85 6.91
CA LYS A 448 -24.43 24.29 6.04
C LYS A 448 -25.52 23.22 5.95
N TYR A 449 -25.13 21.95 6.11
CA TYR A 449 -26.01 20.80 5.96
C TYR A 449 -26.39 20.18 7.31
N PHE A 450 -25.44 20.09 8.22
CA PHE A 450 -25.57 19.36 9.47
C PHE A 450 -25.36 20.26 10.68
N HIS A 451 -25.97 19.91 11.79
CA HIS A 451 -25.74 20.63 13.04
C HIS A 451 -24.33 20.30 13.58
N VAL A 452 -23.74 21.20 14.39
CA VAL A 452 -22.38 21.02 14.94
C VAL A 452 -22.24 19.76 15.80
N SER A 453 -23.34 19.25 16.37
CA SER A 453 -23.38 18.01 17.15
C SER A 453 -23.50 16.74 16.31
N GLU A 454 -23.72 16.84 15.01
CA GLU A 454 -23.91 15.69 14.11
C GLU A 454 -22.63 15.28 13.38
N ILE A 455 -21.50 15.89 13.71
CA ILE A 455 -20.18 15.57 13.15
C ILE A 455 -19.30 15.08 14.29
N GLY A 456 -18.72 13.89 14.15
CA GLY A 456 -17.92 13.28 15.21
C GLY A 456 -16.62 12.65 14.73
N ASN A 457 -15.86 12.12 15.68
CA ASN A 457 -14.56 11.51 15.44
C ASN A 457 -14.37 10.25 16.32
N SER A 458 -13.75 9.24 15.74
CA SER A 458 -13.41 7.97 16.39
C SER A 458 -12.00 7.48 16.09
N ILE A 459 -11.13 8.34 15.53
CA ILE A 459 -9.74 8.02 15.19
C ILE A 459 -9.03 7.47 16.44
N GLY A 460 -8.35 6.34 16.27
CA GLY A 460 -7.65 5.64 17.35
C GLY A 460 -6.17 5.44 17.08
N SER A 461 -5.50 4.87 18.07
CA SER A 461 -4.11 4.39 17.97
C SER A 461 -3.94 3.11 18.79
N GLY A 462 -2.89 2.33 18.53
CA GLY A 462 -2.51 1.19 19.36
C GLY A 462 -1.77 1.64 20.61
N ALA A 463 -0.73 2.48 20.47
CA ALA A 463 0.09 2.96 21.58
C ALA A 463 -0.05 4.47 21.86
N GLY A 464 -0.43 5.29 20.88
CA GLY A 464 -0.52 6.75 21.04
C GLY A 464 0.80 7.47 20.72
N GLY A 465 1.08 8.58 21.41
CA GLY A 465 2.26 9.42 21.16
C GLY A 465 3.56 8.77 21.65
N GLY A 466 4.25 8.06 20.74
CA GLY A 466 5.45 7.28 21.07
C GLY A 466 6.65 8.13 21.49
N ILE A 467 6.84 9.30 20.86
CA ILE A 467 7.94 10.21 21.17
C ILE A 467 7.71 10.83 22.55
N SER A 468 6.49 11.28 22.80
CA SER A 468 6.06 11.81 24.09
C SER A 468 6.17 10.78 25.21
N PHE A 469 5.86 9.49 24.93
CA PHE A 469 6.13 8.38 25.85
C PHE A 469 7.61 8.27 26.21
N ARG A 470 8.50 8.32 25.21
CA ARG A 470 9.95 8.31 25.44
C ARG A 470 10.40 9.49 26.28
N HIS A 471 9.86 10.68 26.06
CA HIS A 471 10.21 11.85 26.86
C HIS A 471 9.85 11.68 28.35
N ILE A 472 8.69 11.11 28.66
CA ILE A 472 8.25 10.90 30.05
C ILE A 472 9.12 9.85 30.75
N PHE A 473 9.37 8.70 30.11
CA PHE A 473 9.99 7.57 30.80
C PHE A 473 11.52 7.52 30.67
N LYS A 474 12.08 8.04 29.57
CA LYS A 474 13.52 8.02 29.28
C LYS A 474 14.15 9.41 29.45
N SER A 475 13.65 10.44 28.76
CA SER A 475 14.27 11.77 28.82
C SER A 475 14.22 12.37 30.22
N ARG A 476 13.07 12.35 30.90
CA ARG A 476 12.95 12.85 32.29
C ARG A 476 13.80 12.06 33.29
N LEU A 477 13.93 10.74 33.10
CA LEU A 477 14.80 9.90 33.94
C LEU A 477 16.28 10.27 33.79
N LEU A 478 16.67 10.78 32.62
CA LEU A 478 18.02 11.24 32.30
C LEU A 478 18.19 12.75 32.46
N GLU A 479 17.21 13.44 33.06
CA GLU A 479 17.15 14.91 33.21
C GLU A 479 17.36 15.69 31.90
N GLN A 480 16.97 15.09 30.79
CA GLN A 480 16.91 15.78 29.50
C GLN A 480 15.69 16.70 29.45
N GLU A 481 15.82 17.80 28.72
CA GLU A 481 14.71 18.71 28.48
C GLU A 481 13.54 18.01 27.78
N ALA A 482 12.33 18.29 28.25
CA ALA A 482 11.09 17.87 27.64
C ALA A 482 10.01 18.92 27.96
N ASN A 483 8.99 19.03 27.13
CA ASN A 483 7.88 19.95 27.35
C ASN A 483 7.18 19.64 28.69
N SER A 484 6.68 20.68 29.37
CA SER A 484 6.00 20.54 30.66
C SER A 484 4.64 19.85 30.52
N ASP A 485 3.99 19.97 29.37
CA ASP A 485 2.69 19.41 29.00
C ASP A 485 2.77 18.08 28.23
N VAL A 486 3.97 17.49 28.10
CA VAL A 486 4.22 16.25 27.32
C VAL A 486 3.30 15.07 27.63
N LEU A 487 2.73 15.01 28.84
CA LEU A 487 1.76 13.99 29.22
C LEU A 487 0.49 14.01 28.36
N GLN A 488 0.02 15.19 27.94
CA GLN A 488 -1.21 15.27 27.14
C GLN A 488 -1.02 14.62 25.76
N GLU A 489 0.17 14.75 25.18
CA GLU A 489 0.51 14.24 23.85
C GLU A 489 0.71 12.72 23.81
N VAL A 490 0.75 12.08 24.98
CA VAL A 490 0.77 10.61 25.09
C VAL A 490 -0.61 10.02 24.83
N PHE A 491 -1.69 10.73 25.20
CA PHE A 491 -3.03 10.17 25.15
C PHE A 491 -3.53 9.98 23.72
N ILE A 492 -4.09 8.80 23.46
CA ILE A 492 -4.73 8.46 22.19
C ILE A 492 -5.88 9.43 21.87
N SER A 493 -6.58 9.93 22.89
CA SER A 493 -7.65 10.92 22.74
C SER A 493 -7.18 12.28 22.26
N THR A 494 -5.91 12.66 22.49
CA THR A 494 -5.38 13.98 22.12
C THR A 494 -5.22 14.12 20.62
N ILE A 495 -4.97 13.01 19.92
CA ILE A 495 -4.82 12.96 18.46
C ILE A 495 -6.09 13.51 17.77
N GLN A 496 -7.26 13.00 18.15
CA GLN A 496 -8.55 13.48 17.64
C GLN A 496 -8.94 14.85 18.20
N ALA A 497 -8.44 15.23 19.39
CA ALA A 497 -8.69 16.55 19.97
C ALA A 497 -8.04 17.63 19.11
N TRP A 498 -6.79 17.43 18.67
CA TRP A 498 -6.10 18.33 17.76
C TRP A 498 -6.81 18.45 16.40
N VAL A 499 -7.33 17.35 15.85
CA VAL A 499 -8.17 17.40 14.63
C VAL A 499 -9.39 18.30 14.86
N ASN A 500 -10.06 18.19 16.00
CA ASN A 500 -11.20 19.03 16.29
C ASN A 500 -10.82 20.50 16.50
N MET A 501 -9.77 20.75 17.29
CA MET A 501 -9.33 22.09 17.67
C MET A 501 -8.76 22.89 16.49
N LEU A 502 -8.14 22.23 15.51
CA LEU A 502 -7.46 22.90 14.40
C LEU A 502 -8.27 22.94 13.10
N LEU A 503 -9.22 22.02 12.91
CA LEU A 503 -9.91 21.84 11.63
C LEU A 503 -11.44 21.86 11.76
N MET A 504 -12.00 21.03 12.64
CA MET A 504 -13.43 20.73 12.57
C MET A 504 -14.28 21.70 13.41
N SER A 505 -13.89 22.01 14.64
CA SER A 505 -14.70 22.76 15.61
C SER A 505 -16.11 22.18 15.81
N CYS A 506 -16.25 20.85 15.80
CA CYS A 506 -17.54 20.19 16.02
C CYS A 506 -17.79 19.90 17.50
N ALA A 507 -19.07 19.75 17.85
CA ALA A 507 -19.57 19.40 19.19
C ALA A 507 -20.27 18.03 19.21
N GLY A 508 -19.93 17.15 18.26
CA GLY A 508 -20.54 15.83 18.15
C GLY A 508 -19.78 14.72 18.88
N PRO A 509 -20.09 13.44 18.59
CA PRO A 509 -19.52 12.30 19.31
C PRO A 509 -18.00 12.19 19.17
N VAL A 510 -17.31 12.01 20.30
CA VAL A 510 -15.86 11.78 20.37
C VAL A 510 -15.59 10.45 21.06
N LYS A 511 -15.01 9.48 20.33
CA LYS A 511 -14.85 8.09 20.79
C LYS A 511 -13.51 7.49 20.34
N PRO A 512 -12.39 7.81 20.99
CA PRO A 512 -11.10 7.24 20.63
C PRO A 512 -11.08 5.74 20.94
N VAL A 513 -10.49 4.95 20.06
CA VAL A 513 -10.47 3.48 20.20
C VAL A 513 -9.06 2.91 20.23
N VAL A 514 -8.92 1.73 20.84
CA VAL A 514 -7.68 0.97 20.93
C VAL A 514 -7.97 -0.48 20.58
N GLY A 515 -7.48 -0.93 19.43
CA GLY A 515 -7.65 -2.29 18.91
C GLY A 515 -6.33 -2.92 18.44
N ALA A 516 -5.19 -2.43 18.94
CA ALA A 516 -3.85 -2.79 18.48
C ALA A 516 -3.74 -2.70 16.93
N CYS A 517 -3.42 -3.79 16.25
CA CYS A 517 -3.28 -3.83 14.79
C CYS A 517 -4.62 -3.69 14.04
N ALA A 518 -5.77 -3.83 14.73
CA ALA A 518 -7.11 -3.70 14.18
C ALA A 518 -7.82 -2.40 14.61
N THR A 519 -7.10 -1.44 15.21
CA THR A 519 -7.64 -0.15 15.65
C THR A 519 -8.43 0.58 14.56
N GLY A 520 -7.89 0.68 13.33
CA GLY A 520 -8.58 1.36 12.24
C GLY A 520 -9.94 0.73 11.89
N LEU A 521 -10.07 -0.60 12.01
CA LEU A 521 -11.33 -1.29 11.75
C LEU A 521 -12.32 -1.13 12.90
N LEU A 522 -11.83 -1.16 14.15
CA LEU A 522 -12.63 -0.85 15.33
C LEU A 522 -13.14 0.61 15.32
N SER A 523 -12.34 1.53 14.78
CA SER A 523 -12.72 2.94 14.62
C SER A 523 -13.89 3.06 13.64
N ILE A 524 -13.82 2.36 12.51
CA ILE A 524 -14.91 2.27 11.53
C ILE A 524 -16.17 1.68 12.18
N ASP A 525 -16.04 0.62 12.99
CA ASP A 525 -17.15 0.00 13.72
C ASP A 525 -17.92 1.02 14.56
N VAL A 526 -17.19 1.73 15.42
CA VAL A 526 -17.74 2.73 16.33
C VAL A 526 -18.38 3.88 15.56
N ALA A 527 -17.80 4.30 14.44
CA ALA A 527 -18.37 5.32 13.57
C ALA A 527 -19.69 4.86 12.93
N ILE A 528 -19.76 3.63 12.41
CA ILE A 528 -20.97 3.06 11.81
C ILE A 528 -22.09 3.00 12.84
N GLU A 529 -21.83 2.45 14.02
CA GLU A 529 -22.82 2.38 15.09
C GLU A 529 -23.32 3.77 15.50
N THR A 530 -22.41 4.75 15.57
CA THR A 530 -22.74 6.12 15.92
C THR A 530 -23.69 6.76 14.89
N ILE A 531 -23.46 6.52 13.60
CA ILE A 531 -24.33 7.00 12.51
C ILE A 531 -25.67 6.27 12.53
N GLN A 532 -25.66 4.93 12.63
CA GLN A 532 -26.88 4.12 12.62
C GLN A 532 -27.81 4.38 13.83
N LEU A 533 -27.23 4.82 14.95
CA LEU A 533 -27.97 5.26 16.15
C LEU A 533 -28.50 6.70 16.04
N GLY A 534 -28.19 7.43 14.97
CA GLY A 534 -28.61 8.81 14.76
C GLY A 534 -27.86 9.84 15.62
N LYS A 535 -26.72 9.47 16.21
CA LYS A 535 -25.89 10.39 17.02
C LYS A 535 -25.00 11.31 16.17
N ALA A 536 -24.73 10.92 14.93
CA ALA A 536 -23.96 11.68 13.96
C ALA A 536 -24.46 11.38 12.54
N LYS A 537 -24.25 12.33 11.63
CA LYS A 537 -24.44 12.16 10.18
C LYS A 537 -23.10 11.99 9.46
N VAL A 538 -22.03 12.52 10.04
CA VAL A 538 -20.65 12.46 9.54
C VAL A 538 -19.72 12.00 10.66
N MET A 539 -18.83 11.05 10.37
CA MET A 539 -17.82 10.57 11.31
C MET A 539 -16.46 10.49 10.61
N LEU A 540 -15.43 11.04 11.26
CA LEU A 540 -14.05 10.71 10.96
C LEU A 540 -13.69 9.40 11.69
N ALA A 541 -13.12 8.46 10.95
CA ALA A 541 -12.67 7.17 11.48
C ALA A 541 -11.29 6.84 10.93
N GLY A 542 -10.45 6.17 11.71
CA GLY A 542 -9.08 5.93 11.29
C GLY A 542 -8.18 5.32 12.35
N GLY A 543 -6.91 5.20 11.98
CA GLY A 543 -5.85 4.73 12.86
C GLY A 543 -4.54 5.45 12.59
N VAL A 544 -3.73 5.63 13.62
CA VAL A 544 -2.35 6.14 13.53
C VAL A 544 -1.40 5.35 14.41
N GLU A 545 -0.17 5.19 13.95
CA GLU A 545 0.91 4.71 14.80
C GLU A 545 2.27 5.15 14.24
N ASP A 546 3.21 5.45 15.13
CA ASP A 546 4.59 5.78 14.74
C ASP A 546 5.54 4.57 14.86
N PHE A 547 6.76 4.72 14.37
CA PHE A 547 7.85 3.77 14.51
C PHE A 547 8.97 4.37 15.37
N GLY A 548 9.57 3.57 16.24
CA GLY A 548 10.63 4.03 17.13
C GLY A 548 11.40 2.89 17.78
N GLU A 549 12.50 3.23 18.46
CA GLU A 549 13.43 2.30 19.10
C GLU A 549 12.71 1.31 20.04
N GLU A 550 11.85 1.83 20.91
CA GLU A 550 11.17 1.06 21.96
C GLU A 550 10.22 0.02 21.35
N ASN A 551 9.35 0.44 20.44
CA ASN A 551 8.37 -0.45 19.78
C ASN A 551 9.07 -1.54 18.95
N SER A 552 10.07 -1.15 18.15
CA SER A 552 10.85 -2.09 17.32
C SER A 552 11.54 -3.16 18.17
N THR A 553 12.14 -2.74 19.29
CA THR A 553 12.77 -3.66 20.24
C THR A 553 11.75 -4.63 20.84
N GLU A 554 10.61 -4.14 21.32
CA GLU A 554 9.64 -5.00 22.00
C GLU A 554 8.94 -5.96 21.05
N PHE A 555 8.63 -5.54 19.81
CA PHE A 555 8.13 -6.49 18.81
C PHE A 555 9.17 -7.55 18.42
N ALA A 556 10.45 -7.21 18.40
CA ALA A 556 11.53 -8.18 18.21
C ALA A 556 11.60 -9.19 19.37
N ASN A 557 11.52 -8.72 20.63
CA ASN A 557 11.49 -9.56 21.82
C ASN A 557 10.28 -10.52 21.84
N MET A 558 9.15 -10.10 21.26
CA MET A 558 7.96 -10.93 21.09
C MET A 558 8.08 -11.96 19.95
N GLY A 559 9.14 -11.88 19.14
CA GLY A 559 9.32 -12.71 17.93
C GLY A 559 8.27 -12.41 16.85
N ALA A 560 7.72 -11.19 16.82
CA ALA A 560 6.63 -10.82 15.93
C ALA A 560 7.13 -10.27 14.58
N THR A 561 8.22 -9.51 14.60
CA THR A 561 8.88 -8.95 13.41
C THR A 561 9.89 -9.92 12.79
N ASN A 562 10.09 -9.83 11.47
CA ASN A 562 11.10 -10.65 10.77
C ASN A 562 12.52 -10.24 11.16
N ASN A 563 13.42 -11.21 11.29
CA ASN A 563 14.84 -10.93 11.50
C ASN A 563 15.51 -10.50 10.18
N SER A 564 16.02 -9.28 10.14
CA SER A 564 16.61 -8.70 8.93
C SER A 564 17.94 -9.39 8.56
N LEU A 565 18.73 -9.80 9.55
CA LEU A 565 20.00 -10.50 9.32
C LEU A 565 19.78 -11.89 8.72
N ASP A 566 18.76 -12.60 9.21
CA ASP A 566 18.38 -13.91 8.64
C ASP A 566 17.90 -13.76 7.20
N ASP A 567 17.08 -12.73 6.92
CA ASP A 567 16.62 -12.43 5.57
C ASP A 567 17.80 -12.10 4.63
N PHE A 568 18.76 -11.28 5.06
CA PHE A 568 19.98 -10.98 4.29
C PHE A 568 20.85 -12.23 4.07
N ALA A 569 20.97 -13.10 5.07
CA ALA A 569 21.68 -14.38 4.93
C ALA A 569 21.02 -15.31 3.91
N MET A 570 19.71 -15.19 3.69
CA MET A 570 18.95 -15.87 2.63
C MET A 570 18.99 -15.15 1.28
N GLY A 571 19.70 -14.02 1.17
CA GLY A 571 19.82 -13.23 -0.07
C GLY A 571 18.62 -12.34 -0.36
N ARG A 572 17.75 -12.08 0.63
CA ARG A 572 16.62 -11.15 0.48
C ARG A 572 17.09 -9.70 0.54
N THR A 573 16.41 -8.84 -0.20
CA THR A 573 16.54 -7.38 -0.06
C THR A 573 15.51 -6.85 0.94
N PRO A 574 15.65 -5.62 1.48
CA PRO A 574 14.64 -5.03 2.35
C PRO A 574 13.23 -5.04 1.76
N ALA A 575 13.10 -4.75 0.46
CA ALA A 575 11.82 -4.73 -0.25
C ALA A 575 11.11 -6.10 -0.25
N GLU A 576 11.85 -7.22 -0.12
CA GLU A 576 11.32 -8.58 -0.04
C GLU A 576 11.10 -9.07 1.40
N GLY A 577 11.37 -8.22 2.40
CA GLY A 577 11.24 -8.55 3.83
C GLY A 577 9.80 -8.89 4.22
N SER A 578 8.82 -8.15 3.69
CA SER A 578 7.40 -8.42 3.90
C SER A 578 6.84 -9.27 2.75
N ARG A 579 6.58 -10.54 3.01
CA ARG A 579 6.19 -11.53 1.98
C ARG A 579 5.01 -12.40 2.44
N PRO A 580 3.82 -11.81 2.59
CA PRO A 580 2.67 -12.53 3.15
C PRO A 580 2.27 -13.75 2.33
N CYS A 581 1.75 -14.78 3.02
CA CYS A 581 1.28 -16.04 2.45
C CYS A 581 2.35 -16.89 1.73
N THR A 582 3.63 -16.50 1.77
CA THR A 582 4.73 -17.27 1.15
C THR A 582 5.24 -18.40 2.03
N THR A 583 5.89 -19.39 1.43
CA THR A 583 6.55 -20.50 2.14
C THR A 583 7.59 -20.01 3.14
N THR A 584 8.31 -18.94 2.81
CA THR A 584 9.42 -18.42 3.62
C THR A 584 9.07 -17.19 4.46
N ARG A 585 7.78 -16.92 4.70
CA ARG A 585 7.34 -15.82 5.57
C ARG A 585 7.82 -16.05 7.01
N SER A 586 8.39 -15.03 7.65
CA SER A 586 9.14 -15.19 8.91
C SER A 586 8.81 -14.14 9.98
N GLY A 587 7.77 -13.34 9.79
CA GLY A 587 7.45 -12.20 10.64
C GLY A 587 6.98 -11.01 9.82
N PHE A 588 6.40 -10.01 10.49
CA PHE A 588 6.00 -8.78 9.83
C PHE A 588 7.16 -7.77 9.77
N VAL A 589 7.16 -6.88 8.78
CA VAL A 589 8.02 -5.70 8.77
C VAL A 589 7.24 -4.54 9.38
N GLU A 590 7.75 -3.91 10.44
CA GLU A 590 7.08 -2.78 11.09
C GLU A 590 7.06 -1.54 10.19
N SER A 591 6.00 -0.73 10.29
CA SER A 591 5.85 0.53 9.55
C SER A 591 5.23 1.61 10.42
N GLN A 592 5.29 2.86 9.97
CA GLN A 592 4.60 4.02 10.57
C GLN A 592 3.60 4.68 9.62
N GLY A 593 2.74 5.54 10.18
CA GLY A 593 1.87 6.42 9.43
C GLY A 593 0.44 6.55 10.00
N ALA A 594 -0.44 7.18 9.23
CA ALA A 594 -1.84 7.40 9.58
C ALA A 594 -2.76 7.11 8.39
N GLY A 595 -3.96 6.62 8.66
CA GLY A 595 -5.03 6.50 7.67
C GLY A 595 -6.35 6.99 8.25
N VAL A 596 -7.07 7.80 7.49
CA VAL A 596 -8.37 8.38 7.89
C VAL A 596 -9.37 8.22 6.77
N VAL A 597 -10.62 7.91 7.12
CA VAL A 597 -11.77 7.89 6.22
C VAL A 597 -12.87 8.81 6.75
N VAL A 598 -13.59 9.43 5.83
CA VAL A 598 -14.82 10.17 6.10
C VAL A 598 -15.99 9.23 5.84
N LEU A 599 -16.78 8.97 6.88
CA LEU A 599 -17.99 8.16 6.80
C LEU A 599 -19.21 9.06 6.94
N MET A 600 -20.23 8.82 6.11
CA MET A 600 -21.50 9.51 6.21
C MET A 600 -22.66 8.53 6.15
N SER A 601 -23.81 8.91 6.70
CA SER A 601 -25.07 8.30 6.21
C SER A 601 -25.24 8.59 4.72
N ALA A 602 -25.78 7.65 3.96
CA ALA A 602 -25.95 7.82 2.51
C ALA A 602 -26.84 9.03 2.20
N SER A 603 -27.88 9.27 3.00
CA SER A 603 -28.73 10.46 2.89
C SER A 603 -27.92 11.75 3.06
N ALA A 604 -27.04 11.83 4.05
CA ALA A 604 -26.15 12.97 4.26
C ALA A 604 -25.18 13.19 3.08
N ALA A 605 -24.54 12.11 2.60
CA ALA A 605 -23.64 12.17 1.45
C ALA A 605 -24.36 12.67 0.18
N ILE A 606 -25.58 12.19 -0.06
CA ILE A 606 -26.40 12.62 -1.20
C ILE A 606 -26.84 14.08 -1.04
N ALA A 607 -27.26 14.49 0.16
CA ALA A 607 -27.73 15.84 0.45
C ALA A 607 -26.65 16.90 0.18
N CYS A 608 -25.42 16.66 0.67
CA CYS A 608 -24.29 17.56 0.44
C CYS A 608 -23.56 17.31 -0.90
N GLY A 609 -23.86 16.20 -1.59
CA GLY A 609 -23.27 15.82 -2.88
C GLY A 609 -21.84 15.30 -2.78
N ALA A 610 -21.45 14.71 -1.65
CA ALA A 610 -20.14 14.10 -1.46
C ALA A 610 -19.96 12.87 -2.37
N PRO A 611 -18.73 12.58 -2.84
CA PRO A 611 -18.46 11.35 -3.57
C PRO A 611 -18.78 10.14 -2.69
N ILE A 612 -19.21 9.04 -3.31
CA ILE A 612 -19.48 7.77 -2.63
C ILE A 612 -18.52 6.74 -3.22
N TYR A 613 -17.54 6.33 -2.42
CA TYR A 613 -16.51 5.37 -2.84
C TYR A 613 -16.91 3.91 -2.63
N GLY A 614 -17.79 3.67 -1.69
CA GLY A 614 -18.28 2.34 -1.35
C GLY A 614 -19.28 2.40 -0.21
N ILE A 615 -20.11 1.37 -0.14
CA ILE A 615 -21.10 1.17 0.92
C ILE A 615 -20.49 0.21 1.93
N ILE A 616 -20.51 0.56 3.21
CA ILE A 616 -20.17 -0.40 4.26
C ILE A 616 -21.43 -1.22 4.56
N ALA A 617 -21.50 -2.42 4.00
CA ALA A 617 -22.64 -3.32 4.16
C ALA A 617 -22.63 -4.03 5.52
N MET A 618 -21.44 -4.32 6.04
CA MET A 618 -21.23 -4.95 7.34
C MET A 618 -19.88 -4.51 7.88
N ASN A 619 -19.81 -4.20 9.18
CA ASN A 619 -18.58 -4.23 9.94
C ASN A 619 -18.91 -4.90 11.27
N GLU A 620 -18.10 -5.87 11.69
CA GLU A 620 -18.29 -6.57 12.95
C GLU A 620 -16.94 -6.86 13.60
N MET A 621 -16.90 -6.83 14.93
CA MET A 621 -15.71 -7.08 15.75
C MET A 621 -15.94 -8.29 16.67
N ALA A 622 -14.94 -9.13 16.87
CA ALA A 622 -15.03 -10.33 17.70
C ALA A 622 -13.73 -10.62 18.47
N SER A 623 -13.91 -11.08 19.71
CA SER A 623 -12.88 -11.80 20.45
C SER A 623 -12.89 -13.29 20.11
N ASP A 624 -11.93 -14.04 20.66
CA ASP A 624 -11.75 -15.45 20.30
C ASP A 624 -12.31 -16.39 21.36
N LYS A 625 -11.47 -16.75 22.34
CA LYS A 625 -11.74 -17.80 23.34
C LYS A 625 -10.73 -17.73 24.48
N GLN A 626 -10.92 -18.58 25.50
CA GLN A 626 -9.94 -18.77 26.56
C GLN A 626 -8.56 -19.12 25.98
N GLY A 627 -7.53 -18.40 26.42
CA GLY A 627 -6.15 -18.59 25.99
C GLY A 627 -5.16 -17.93 26.95
N ARG A 628 -3.87 -18.20 26.75
CA ARG A 628 -2.75 -17.62 27.52
C ARG A 628 -1.73 -16.87 26.64
N SER A 629 -1.99 -16.80 25.33
CA SER A 629 -1.14 -16.07 24.38
C SER A 629 -1.95 -14.91 23.81
N VAL A 630 -1.62 -13.69 24.25
CA VAL A 630 -2.24 -12.43 23.81
C VAL A 630 -2.02 -12.14 22.32
N PRO A 631 -0.83 -12.39 21.71
CA PRO A 631 -0.60 -12.06 20.29
C PRO A 631 -1.13 -13.13 19.32
N ALA A 632 -1.63 -14.28 19.81
CA ALA A 632 -2.09 -15.34 18.94
C ALA A 632 -3.40 -14.95 18.23
N PRO A 633 -3.45 -14.95 16.87
CA PRO A 633 -4.68 -14.69 16.14
C PRO A 633 -5.63 -15.88 16.29
N GLY A 634 -6.92 -15.61 16.48
CA GLY A 634 -7.95 -16.65 16.58
C GLY A 634 -9.03 -16.55 15.51
N GLN A 635 -10.14 -17.25 15.77
CA GLN A 635 -11.19 -17.55 14.80
C GLN A 635 -12.55 -16.98 15.19
N GLY A 636 -12.60 -16.02 16.12
CA GLY A 636 -13.85 -15.41 16.60
C GLY A 636 -14.72 -14.86 15.47
N ILE A 637 -14.10 -14.25 14.46
CA ILE A 637 -14.80 -13.67 13.30
C ILE A 637 -15.55 -14.72 12.44
N LEU A 638 -15.31 -16.04 12.62
CA LEU A 638 -16.17 -17.08 12.03
C LEU A 638 -17.64 -16.90 12.40
N SER A 639 -17.93 -16.30 13.55
CA SER A 639 -19.29 -16.01 14.01
C SER A 639 -20.06 -15.06 13.08
N PHE A 640 -19.39 -14.29 12.21
CA PHE A 640 -20.06 -13.41 11.24
C PHE A 640 -20.71 -14.19 10.08
N ALA A 641 -20.30 -15.44 9.89
CA ALA A 641 -20.93 -16.37 8.97
C ALA A 641 -22.00 -17.25 9.65
N GLN A 642 -22.28 -17.09 10.94
CA GLN A 642 -23.14 -18.03 11.67
C GLN A 642 -24.57 -18.09 11.11
N GLU A 643 -25.02 -19.27 10.66
CA GLU A 643 -26.42 -19.53 10.37
C GLU A 643 -26.84 -20.97 10.70
N SER A 644 -28.03 -21.12 11.26
CA SER A 644 -28.64 -22.42 11.53
C SER A 644 -29.25 -22.98 10.24
N HIS A 645 -28.70 -24.08 9.76
CA HIS A 645 -29.29 -24.86 8.66
C HIS A 645 -30.53 -25.67 9.08
N VAL A 646 -30.91 -25.64 10.37
CA VAL A 646 -32.13 -26.29 10.87
C VAL A 646 -33.34 -25.41 10.54
N VAL A 647 -33.70 -25.36 9.25
CA VAL A 647 -34.99 -24.84 8.80
C VAL A 647 -35.88 -26.04 8.48
N ALA A 648 -37.10 -26.05 9.03
CA ALA A 648 -38.08 -27.12 8.78
C ALA A 648 -38.24 -27.35 7.27
N GLY A 649 -37.78 -28.51 6.78
CA GLY A 649 -37.92 -28.94 5.39
C GLY A 649 -36.88 -28.41 4.38
N GLY A 650 -35.78 -27.78 4.81
CA GLY A 650 -34.70 -27.33 3.90
C GLY A 650 -35.07 -26.14 3.00
N ILE A 651 -36.17 -25.45 3.30
CA ILE A 651 -36.65 -24.29 2.53
C ILE A 651 -35.92 -23.02 3.03
N PRO A 652 -35.28 -22.22 2.16
CA PRO A 652 -34.68 -20.96 2.56
C PRO A 652 -35.70 -20.00 3.21
N PRO A 653 -35.30 -19.16 4.17
CA PRO A 653 -36.18 -18.15 4.74
C PRO A 653 -36.76 -17.25 3.65
N ARG A 654 -38.09 -17.11 3.60
CA ARG A 654 -38.79 -16.27 2.59
C ARG A 654 -38.29 -14.82 2.56
N VAL A 655 -37.77 -14.33 3.67
CA VAL A 655 -37.20 -12.98 3.75
C VAL A 655 -35.88 -12.82 3.00
N LEU A 656 -35.19 -13.89 2.61
CA LEU A 656 -34.03 -13.78 1.71
C LEU A 656 -34.47 -13.48 0.27
N ASP A 657 -35.68 -13.90 -0.12
CA ASP A 657 -36.26 -13.54 -1.41
C ASP A 657 -36.47 -12.03 -1.46
N PHE A 658 -35.78 -11.39 -2.40
CA PHE A 658 -35.81 -9.95 -2.62
C PHE A 658 -37.21 -9.46 -3.01
N ASP A 659 -37.88 -10.17 -3.91
CA ASP A 659 -39.20 -9.79 -4.42
C ASP A 659 -40.27 -9.92 -3.33
N TYR A 660 -40.13 -10.93 -2.45
CA TYR A 660 -40.97 -11.05 -1.27
C TYR A 660 -40.87 -9.82 -0.36
N ARG A 661 -39.65 -9.37 -0.03
CA ARG A 661 -39.42 -8.18 0.80
C ARG A 661 -39.94 -6.92 0.12
N LYS A 662 -39.65 -6.77 -1.17
CA LYS A 662 -40.10 -5.62 -1.96
C LYS A 662 -41.62 -5.49 -1.97
N ARG A 663 -42.34 -6.59 -2.24
CA ARG A 663 -43.80 -6.60 -2.20
C ARG A 663 -44.33 -6.21 -0.82
N LYS A 664 -43.73 -6.74 0.26
CA LYS A 664 -44.17 -6.44 1.63
C LYS A 664 -43.93 -4.98 2.02
N LEU A 665 -42.81 -4.41 1.60
CA LEU A 665 -42.55 -2.98 1.75
C LEU A 665 -43.60 -2.16 0.99
N GLN A 666 -43.86 -2.48 -0.29
CA GLN A 666 -44.85 -1.76 -1.10
C GLN A 666 -46.26 -1.81 -0.51
N GLU A 667 -46.71 -2.97 0.00
CA GLU A 667 -47.99 -3.11 0.71
C GLU A 667 -48.08 -2.18 1.92
N GLN A 668 -46.99 -2.04 2.70
CA GLN A 668 -46.95 -1.13 3.84
C GLN A 668 -46.90 0.34 3.42
N LEU A 669 -46.09 0.69 2.42
CA LEU A 669 -46.00 2.06 1.92
C LEU A 669 -47.34 2.55 1.37
N GLN A 670 -48.06 1.72 0.60
CA GLN A 670 -49.41 2.05 0.12
C GLN A 670 -50.40 2.32 1.27
N SER A 671 -50.26 1.61 2.40
CA SER A 671 -51.09 1.85 3.57
C SER A 671 -50.73 3.17 4.27
N LEU A 672 -49.44 3.52 4.31
CA LEU A 672 -48.95 4.79 4.87
C LEU A 672 -49.36 5.98 3.99
N ASP A 673 -49.27 5.84 2.66
CA ASP A 673 -49.67 6.86 1.71
C ASP A 673 -51.14 7.23 1.88
N ARG A 674 -52.02 6.22 1.98
CA ARG A 674 -53.45 6.44 2.24
C ARG A 674 -53.70 7.14 3.59
N ALA A 675 -52.99 6.74 4.64
CA ALA A 675 -53.11 7.37 5.96
C ALA A 675 -52.67 8.84 5.92
N LYS A 676 -51.54 9.15 5.25
CA LYS A 676 -51.05 10.51 5.04
C LYS A 676 -52.09 11.38 4.30
N GLU A 677 -52.67 10.87 3.22
CA GLU A 677 -53.69 11.59 2.45
C GLU A 677 -54.94 11.88 3.30
N GLU A 678 -55.39 10.92 4.11
CA GLU A 678 -56.54 11.07 5.02
C GLU A 678 -56.26 12.13 6.11
N GLU A 679 -55.07 12.14 6.71
CA GLU A 679 -54.68 13.11 7.74
C GLU A 679 -54.48 14.52 7.17
N ILE A 680 -53.85 14.67 6.00
CA ILE A 680 -53.72 15.96 5.32
C ILE A 680 -55.09 16.52 4.95
N ALA A 681 -56.02 15.67 4.51
CA ALA A 681 -57.39 16.09 4.24
C ALA A 681 -58.11 16.57 5.51
N ALA A 682 -57.85 15.92 6.66
CA ALA A 682 -58.40 16.31 7.96
C ALA A 682 -57.76 17.57 8.56
N ALA A 683 -56.55 17.95 8.14
CA ALA A 683 -55.83 19.12 8.64
C ALA A 683 -56.41 20.48 8.16
N GLU A 684 -57.42 20.49 7.28
CA GLU A 684 -58.18 21.68 6.84
C GLU A 684 -57.31 22.91 6.43
N LYS A 685 -56.09 22.69 5.92
CA LYS A 685 -55.07 23.68 5.50
C LYS A 685 -54.18 24.28 6.61
N ASP A 686 -54.06 23.66 7.78
CA ASP A 686 -53.02 24.02 8.75
C ASP A 686 -51.63 23.59 8.23
N GLU A 687 -50.83 24.55 7.76
CA GLU A 687 -49.50 24.29 7.19
C GLU A 687 -48.54 23.67 8.20
N CYS A 688 -48.62 24.05 9.48
CA CYS A 688 -47.77 23.49 10.53
C CYS A 688 -48.12 22.02 10.80
N LEU A 689 -49.41 21.70 10.85
CA LEU A 689 -49.86 20.32 11.04
C LEU A 689 -49.51 19.45 9.82
N VAL A 690 -49.61 20.01 8.60
CA VAL A 690 -49.18 19.29 7.38
C VAL A 690 -47.70 18.93 7.47
N ILE A 691 -46.81 19.84 7.87
CA ILE A 691 -45.37 19.56 8.04
C ILE A 691 -45.16 18.42 9.04
N GLN A 692 -45.85 18.42 10.19
CA GLN A 692 -45.75 17.35 11.18
C GLN A 692 -46.20 15.99 10.61
N ILE A 693 -47.30 15.96 9.86
CA ILE A 693 -47.79 14.74 9.19
C ILE A 693 -46.75 14.23 8.19
N GLU A 694 -46.07 15.12 7.45
CA GLU A 694 -45.01 14.72 6.52
C GLU A 694 -43.79 14.12 7.24
N GLU A 695 -43.36 14.73 8.34
CA GLU A 695 -42.25 14.23 9.17
C GLU A 695 -42.56 12.85 9.78
N GLU A 696 -43.79 12.67 10.29
CA GLU A 696 -44.27 11.40 10.84
C GLU A 696 -44.36 10.31 9.75
N TYR A 697 -44.86 10.66 8.57
CA TYR A 697 -44.88 9.77 7.41
C TYR A 697 -43.46 9.32 7.01
N ASP A 698 -42.51 10.25 6.92
CA ASP A 698 -41.12 9.94 6.55
C ASP A 698 -40.42 9.08 7.62
N ALA A 699 -40.73 9.29 8.90
CA ALA A 699 -40.29 8.41 9.97
C ALA A 699 -40.88 6.99 9.81
N ALA A 700 -42.19 6.86 9.59
CA ALA A 700 -42.86 5.58 9.40
C ALA A 700 -42.35 4.83 8.15
N LYS A 701 -42.10 5.55 7.04
CA LYS A 701 -41.50 5.02 5.82
C LYS A 701 -40.10 4.45 6.08
N ARG A 702 -39.24 5.18 6.78
CA ARG A 702 -37.89 4.71 7.17
C ARG A 702 -37.96 3.47 8.05
N HIS A 703 -38.90 3.40 8.99
CA HIS A 703 -39.12 2.20 9.81
C HIS A 703 -39.56 0.97 8.98
N ALA A 704 -40.43 1.16 7.98
CA ALA A 704 -40.83 0.09 7.08
C ALA A 704 -39.63 -0.41 6.24
N GLN A 705 -38.83 0.51 5.70
CA GLN A 705 -37.60 0.18 4.97
C GLN A 705 -36.59 -0.56 5.86
N ASP A 706 -36.42 -0.15 7.12
CA ASP A 706 -35.55 -0.85 8.06
C ASP A 706 -36.01 -2.29 8.29
N MET A 707 -37.30 -2.48 8.56
CA MET A 707 -37.89 -3.79 8.84
C MET A 707 -37.71 -4.75 7.66
N TRP A 708 -37.94 -4.28 6.44
CA TRP A 708 -37.94 -5.13 5.26
C TRP A 708 -36.61 -5.20 4.53
N PHE A 709 -35.72 -4.20 4.62
CA PHE A 709 -34.49 -4.17 3.84
C PHE A 709 -33.22 -3.98 4.68
N ASN A 710 -33.11 -2.97 5.54
CA ASN A 710 -31.83 -2.73 6.22
C ASN A 710 -31.54 -3.78 7.30
N GLU A 711 -32.55 -4.16 8.08
CA GLU A 711 -32.37 -4.92 9.32
C GLU A 711 -33.14 -6.25 9.35
N PHE A 712 -33.74 -6.67 8.23
CA PHE A 712 -34.60 -7.86 8.16
C PHE A 712 -33.90 -9.15 8.66
N TRP A 713 -32.58 -9.21 8.58
CA TRP A 713 -31.74 -10.35 8.97
C TRP A 713 -31.29 -10.28 10.44
N LYS A 714 -31.31 -9.10 11.08
CA LYS A 714 -30.88 -8.95 12.48
C LYS A 714 -31.75 -9.82 13.39
N ARG A 715 -31.13 -10.43 14.42
CA ARG A 715 -31.77 -11.33 15.41
C ARG A 715 -32.43 -12.59 14.82
N ARG A 716 -32.12 -12.97 13.58
CA ARG A 716 -32.52 -14.25 13.00
C ARG A 716 -31.39 -15.26 13.10
N ARG A 717 -31.69 -16.47 13.57
CA ARG A 717 -30.69 -17.54 13.71
C ARG A 717 -30.33 -18.22 12.38
N ASN A 718 -31.10 -17.99 11.31
CA ASN A 718 -31.02 -18.70 10.05
C ASN A 718 -30.57 -17.83 8.87
N ILE A 719 -30.03 -16.64 9.15
CA ILE A 719 -29.41 -15.75 8.17
C ILE A 719 -28.15 -15.20 8.81
N ALA A 720 -26.99 -15.54 8.24
CA ALA A 720 -25.72 -15.02 8.72
C ALA A 720 -25.60 -13.50 8.50
N PRO A 721 -24.90 -12.76 9.37
CA PRO A 721 -24.57 -11.35 9.14
C PRO A 721 -23.98 -11.06 7.74
N VAL A 722 -22.99 -11.85 7.30
CA VAL A 722 -22.40 -11.74 5.95
C VAL A 722 -23.46 -11.93 4.85
N ARG A 723 -24.36 -12.92 4.99
CA ARG A 723 -25.42 -13.17 4.00
C ARG A 723 -26.46 -12.05 4.01
N GLY A 724 -26.90 -11.64 5.20
CA GLY A 724 -27.95 -10.64 5.40
C GLY A 724 -27.56 -9.29 4.84
N SER A 725 -26.36 -8.82 5.17
CA SER A 725 -25.80 -7.56 4.67
C SER A 725 -25.67 -7.50 3.15
N LEU A 726 -25.18 -8.57 2.50
CA LEU A 726 -25.13 -8.66 1.04
C LEU A 726 -26.55 -8.71 0.42
N SER A 727 -27.46 -9.44 1.05
CA SER A 727 -28.83 -9.62 0.56
C SER A 727 -29.67 -8.32 0.58
N VAL A 728 -29.31 -7.33 1.40
CA VAL A 728 -29.88 -5.97 1.35
C VAL A 728 -29.80 -5.42 -0.07
N TRP A 729 -28.68 -5.67 -0.75
CA TRP A 729 -28.32 -5.16 -2.07
C TRP A 729 -28.60 -6.14 -3.21
N GLY A 730 -29.31 -7.25 -2.94
CA GLY A 730 -29.55 -8.30 -3.91
C GLY A 730 -28.30 -9.13 -4.25
N LEU A 731 -27.29 -9.11 -3.37
CA LEU A 731 -26.05 -9.86 -3.54
C LEU A 731 -26.02 -11.12 -2.69
N SER A 732 -25.21 -12.08 -3.13
CA SER A 732 -24.95 -13.34 -2.45
C SER A 732 -23.47 -13.47 -2.08
N VAL A 733 -23.12 -14.50 -1.32
CA VAL A 733 -21.71 -14.76 -0.98
C VAL A 733 -20.87 -14.90 -2.26
N ASP A 734 -21.39 -15.60 -3.30
CA ASP A 734 -21.32 -15.27 -4.75
C ASP A 734 -20.46 -14.10 -5.25
N ASP A 735 -20.90 -12.91 -4.82
CA ASP A 735 -20.59 -11.63 -5.44
C ASP A 735 -19.42 -10.91 -4.76
N ILE A 736 -18.87 -11.49 -3.69
CA ILE A 736 -17.58 -11.07 -3.14
C ILE A 736 -16.51 -11.38 -4.19
N GLY A 737 -15.99 -10.33 -4.83
CA GLY A 737 -15.07 -10.42 -5.96
C GLY A 737 -13.60 -10.27 -5.57
N MET A 738 -13.31 -9.82 -4.35
CA MET A 738 -11.96 -9.74 -3.80
C MET A 738 -11.99 -9.80 -2.27
N ALA A 739 -10.87 -10.19 -1.67
CA ALA A 739 -10.65 -10.05 -0.23
C ALA A 739 -9.30 -9.38 0.04
N SER A 740 -9.29 -8.34 0.88
CA SER A 740 -8.09 -7.68 1.37
C SER A 740 -7.75 -8.24 2.74
N PHE A 741 -6.67 -9.01 2.81
CA PHE A 741 -6.26 -9.68 4.04
C PHE A 741 -5.36 -8.81 4.90
N HIS A 742 -5.42 -9.03 6.21
CA HIS A 742 -4.48 -8.50 7.17
C HIS A 742 -3.06 -8.94 6.84
N ALA A 743 -2.86 -10.22 6.47
CA ALA A 743 -1.69 -10.77 5.78
C ALA A 743 -0.35 -10.15 6.23
N THR A 744 0.05 -10.42 7.47
CA THR A 744 1.21 -9.77 8.11
C THR A 744 2.54 -10.44 7.79
N SER A 745 2.61 -11.46 6.94
CA SER A 745 3.85 -12.23 6.72
C SER A 745 4.30 -13.01 7.96
N THR A 746 3.40 -13.20 8.92
CA THR A 746 3.62 -14.10 10.06
C THR A 746 3.04 -15.48 9.76
N VAL A 747 3.66 -16.53 10.29
CA VAL A 747 3.24 -17.91 10.05
C VAL A 747 1.81 -18.16 10.55
N ALA A 748 1.50 -17.67 11.76
CA ALA A 748 0.23 -17.88 12.43
C ALA A 748 -0.93 -17.10 11.80
N ASN A 749 -0.75 -15.80 11.52
CA ASN A 749 -1.82 -14.95 10.97
C ASN A 749 -2.27 -15.46 9.61
N ASP A 750 -1.34 -15.58 8.65
CA ASP A 750 -1.71 -15.79 7.26
C ASP A 750 -2.39 -17.15 7.06
N LYS A 751 -2.00 -18.16 7.85
CA LYS A 751 -2.66 -19.47 7.92
C LYS A 751 -4.05 -19.38 8.55
N ASN A 752 -4.16 -18.68 9.68
CA ASN A 752 -5.43 -18.52 10.39
C ASN A 752 -6.46 -17.78 9.54
N GLU A 753 -6.10 -16.62 9.03
CA GLU A 753 -6.95 -15.74 8.23
C GLU A 753 -7.48 -16.44 6.98
N SER A 754 -6.59 -17.08 6.22
CA SER A 754 -6.97 -17.89 5.05
C SER A 754 -7.95 -19.02 5.43
N GLY A 755 -7.67 -19.71 6.54
CA GLY A 755 -8.53 -20.78 7.04
C GLY A 755 -9.90 -20.30 7.51
N VAL A 756 -9.98 -19.11 8.10
CA VAL A 756 -11.23 -18.50 8.57
C VAL A 756 -12.13 -18.15 7.38
N MET A 757 -11.64 -17.37 6.42
CA MET A 757 -12.40 -17.00 5.22
C MET A 757 -12.88 -18.26 4.47
N ASN A 758 -11.99 -19.24 4.28
CA ASN A 758 -12.33 -20.48 3.59
C ASN A 758 -13.47 -21.26 4.29
N LYS A 759 -13.49 -21.27 5.63
CA LYS A 759 -14.58 -21.90 6.41
C LYS A 759 -15.88 -21.10 6.30
N GLN A 760 -15.83 -19.77 6.35
CA GLN A 760 -17.03 -18.92 6.18
C GLN A 760 -17.65 -19.16 4.80
N PHE A 761 -16.87 -19.10 3.73
CA PHE A 761 -17.37 -19.33 2.38
C PHE A 761 -17.94 -20.74 2.19
N ARG A 762 -17.27 -21.77 2.73
CA ARG A 762 -17.81 -23.13 2.72
C ARG A 762 -19.14 -23.23 3.46
N HIS A 763 -19.25 -22.62 4.65
CA HIS A 763 -20.45 -22.66 5.47
C HIS A 763 -21.62 -21.91 4.84
N LEU A 764 -21.36 -20.76 4.21
CA LEU A 764 -22.35 -19.96 3.50
C LEU A 764 -22.71 -20.52 2.12
N GLY A 765 -22.07 -21.62 1.69
CA GLY A 765 -22.36 -22.28 0.43
C GLY A 765 -21.90 -21.51 -0.80
N ARG A 766 -20.75 -20.81 -0.72
CA ARG A 766 -20.06 -20.25 -1.90
C ARG A 766 -19.87 -21.36 -2.95
N THR A 767 -20.11 -21.03 -4.21
CA THR A 767 -20.05 -22.02 -5.29
C THR A 767 -18.62 -22.56 -5.43
N PRO A 768 -18.40 -23.90 -5.40
CA PRO A 768 -17.07 -24.48 -5.61
C PRO A 768 -16.45 -24.04 -6.93
N GLY A 769 -15.18 -23.62 -6.91
CA GLY A 769 -14.47 -23.07 -8.07
C GLY A 769 -14.65 -21.55 -8.25
N ASN A 770 -15.61 -20.92 -7.56
CA ASN A 770 -15.73 -19.46 -7.50
C ASN A 770 -14.76 -18.88 -6.46
N VAL A 771 -13.47 -18.90 -6.80
CA VAL A 771 -12.37 -18.41 -5.95
C VAL A 771 -12.36 -16.89 -5.85
N VAL A 772 -11.80 -16.38 -4.74
CA VAL A 772 -11.68 -14.95 -4.45
C VAL A 772 -10.21 -14.55 -4.49
N PRO A 773 -9.82 -13.60 -5.36
CA PRO A 773 -8.51 -12.97 -5.32
C PRO A 773 -8.20 -12.34 -3.96
N ILE A 774 -7.03 -12.68 -3.42
CA ILE A 774 -6.53 -12.16 -2.14
C ILE A 774 -5.50 -11.07 -2.39
N VAL A 775 -5.73 -9.89 -1.80
CA VAL A 775 -4.78 -8.77 -1.77
C VAL A 775 -4.07 -8.75 -0.41
N CYS A 776 -2.75 -8.73 -0.43
CA CYS A 776 -1.90 -8.72 0.77
C CYS A 776 -1.05 -7.44 0.84
N GLN A 777 -1.67 -6.27 0.86
CA GLN A 777 -1.03 -4.95 0.67
C GLN A 777 0.25 -4.70 1.49
N LYS A 778 0.37 -5.32 2.68
CA LYS A 778 1.55 -5.18 3.56
C LYS A 778 2.86 -5.68 2.94
N TRP A 779 2.81 -6.42 1.83
CA TRP A 779 4.03 -6.73 1.05
C TRP A 779 4.75 -5.45 0.60
N LEU A 780 4.00 -4.38 0.33
CA LEU A 780 4.50 -3.09 -0.13
C LEU A 780 4.71 -2.11 1.04
N THR A 781 3.69 -1.98 1.91
CA THR A 781 3.65 -0.92 2.92
C THR A 781 4.31 -1.31 4.23
N GLY A 782 4.67 -2.57 4.43
CA GLY A 782 4.90 -3.10 5.78
C GLY A 782 3.62 -3.05 6.63
N HIS A 783 3.76 -3.26 7.94
CA HIS A 783 2.65 -3.27 8.89
C HIS A 783 2.64 -2.01 9.77
N PRO A 784 1.71 -1.06 9.54
CA PRO A 784 1.70 0.20 10.27
C PRO A 784 1.07 0.11 11.68
N LYS A 785 0.75 -1.09 12.18
CA LYS A 785 -0.07 -1.31 13.39
C LYS A 785 -1.49 -0.72 13.24
N GLY A 786 -1.85 0.32 14.00
CA GLY A 786 -3.20 0.89 14.07
C GLY A 786 -3.88 1.25 12.73
N PRO A 787 -3.19 1.89 11.77
CA PRO A 787 -3.73 2.27 10.46
C PRO A 787 -3.96 1.11 9.49
N ALA A 788 -3.53 -0.11 9.81
CA ALA A 788 -3.38 -1.18 8.83
C ALA A 788 -4.67 -1.47 8.04
N ALA A 789 -5.82 -1.48 8.72
CA ALA A 789 -7.11 -1.70 8.07
C ALA A 789 -7.52 -0.54 7.15
N ILE A 790 -7.09 0.69 7.43
CA ILE A 790 -7.42 1.85 6.60
C ILE A 790 -6.64 1.85 5.31
N TYR A 791 -5.34 1.51 5.32
CA TYR A 791 -4.57 1.37 4.07
C TYR A 791 -5.20 0.31 3.17
N MET A 792 -5.60 -0.81 3.78
CA MET A 792 -6.28 -1.90 3.10
C MET A 792 -7.63 -1.45 2.53
N LEU A 793 -8.40 -0.66 3.28
CA LEU A 793 -9.66 -0.10 2.82
C LEU A 793 -9.46 0.87 1.65
N ASN A 794 -8.43 1.72 1.69
CA ASN A 794 -8.09 2.63 0.61
C ASN A 794 -7.76 1.84 -0.68
N GLY A 795 -6.99 0.76 -0.56
CA GLY A 795 -6.71 -0.17 -1.66
C GLY A 795 -7.98 -0.85 -2.21
N VAL A 796 -8.92 -1.23 -1.34
CA VAL A 796 -10.24 -1.76 -1.75
C VAL A 796 -11.06 -0.71 -2.50
N ILE A 797 -11.13 0.53 -2.00
CA ILE A 797 -11.83 1.65 -2.66
C ILE A 797 -11.27 1.86 -4.07
N GLN A 798 -9.95 1.92 -4.21
CA GLN A 798 -9.29 2.10 -5.50
C GLN A 798 -9.52 0.89 -6.41
N SER A 799 -9.56 -0.33 -5.87
CA SER A 799 -9.89 -1.55 -6.62
C SER A 799 -11.35 -1.55 -7.10
N LEU A 800 -12.31 -1.12 -6.28
CA LEU A 800 -13.72 -0.95 -6.69
C LEU A 800 -13.85 0.07 -7.82
N ARG A 801 -13.19 1.23 -7.67
CA ARG A 801 -13.22 2.32 -8.66
C ARG A 801 -12.62 1.92 -10.00
N THR A 802 -11.48 1.23 -9.97
CA THR A 802 -10.72 0.89 -11.17
C THR A 802 -11.02 -0.49 -11.73
N GLY A 803 -11.62 -1.41 -10.96
CA GLY A 803 -11.72 -2.82 -11.32
C GLY A 803 -10.37 -3.55 -11.38
N ILE A 804 -9.29 -2.96 -10.87
CA ILE A 804 -7.96 -3.57 -10.80
C ILE A 804 -7.79 -4.22 -9.43
N ILE A 805 -7.23 -5.43 -9.39
CA ILE A 805 -6.86 -6.12 -8.15
C ILE A 805 -5.34 -6.26 -8.14
N PRO A 806 -4.62 -5.56 -7.24
CA PRO A 806 -3.17 -5.65 -7.14
C PRO A 806 -2.68 -7.05 -6.74
N GLY A 807 -1.55 -7.46 -7.32
CA GLY A 807 -0.86 -8.69 -6.92
C GLY A 807 0.17 -8.43 -5.80
N ASN A 808 0.38 -9.43 -4.95
CA ASN A 808 1.50 -9.46 -4.02
C ASN A 808 2.80 -9.80 -4.80
N ARG A 809 3.60 -8.78 -5.16
CA ARG A 809 4.83 -9.02 -5.95
C ARG A 809 5.89 -9.83 -5.20
N ASN A 810 5.83 -9.86 -3.87
CA ASN A 810 6.68 -10.70 -3.03
C ASN A 810 6.14 -12.11 -2.82
N ALA A 811 5.01 -12.48 -3.46
CA ALA A 811 4.50 -13.85 -3.48
C ALA A 811 5.33 -14.74 -4.42
N ASP A 812 6.59 -14.98 -4.06
CA ASP A 812 7.55 -15.78 -4.80
C ASP A 812 7.12 -17.25 -4.90
N ASN A 813 6.70 -17.84 -3.78
CA ASN A 813 6.08 -19.15 -3.72
C ASN A 813 5.07 -19.20 -2.57
N ILE A 814 3.79 -19.43 -2.91
CA ILE A 814 2.73 -19.58 -1.92
C ILE A 814 2.95 -20.84 -1.08
N ASP A 815 2.73 -20.72 0.23
CA ASP A 815 2.86 -21.83 1.16
C ASP A 815 1.93 -22.99 0.78
N ALA A 816 2.49 -24.20 0.69
CA ALA A 816 1.76 -25.41 0.33
C ALA A 816 0.62 -25.73 1.32
N GLU A 817 0.70 -25.29 2.58
CA GLU A 817 -0.39 -25.45 3.55
C GLU A 817 -1.67 -24.69 3.13
N LEU A 818 -1.50 -23.55 2.45
CA LEU A 818 -2.60 -22.71 2.01
C LEU A 818 -3.36 -23.30 0.82
N LYS A 819 -2.82 -24.33 0.16
CA LYS A 819 -3.51 -25.09 -0.89
C LYS A 819 -4.83 -25.71 -0.41
N SER A 820 -4.97 -25.95 0.90
CA SER A 820 -6.20 -26.43 1.53
C SER A 820 -7.34 -25.39 1.56
N CYS A 821 -7.02 -24.11 1.32
CA CYS A 821 -7.98 -23.01 1.26
C CYS A 821 -8.53 -22.87 -0.17
N GLU A 822 -9.48 -23.74 -0.52
CA GLU A 822 -10.06 -23.91 -1.86
C GLU A 822 -10.69 -22.65 -2.47
N TYR A 823 -11.12 -21.68 -1.65
CA TYR A 823 -11.75 -20.45 -2.14
C TYR A 823 -10.78 -19.25 -2.23
N ALA A 824 -9.53 -19.38 -1.81
CA ALA A 824 -8.54 -18.30 -1.86
C ALA A 824 -7.66 -18.38 -3.12
N LEU A 825 -7.54 -17.28 -3.85
CA LEU A 825 -6.61 -17.14 -4.98
C LEU A 825 -5.56 -16.08 -4.66
N TYR A 826 -4.33 -16.52 -4.37
CA TYR A 826 -3.22 -15.62 -4.08
C TYR A 826 -2.57 -15.14 -5.38
N LEU A 827 -2.70 -13.83 -5.66
CA LEU A 827 -2.14 -13.23 -6.86
C LEU A 827 -0.72 -12.74 -6.63
N SER A 828 0.21 -13.09 -7.53
CA SER A 828 1.55 -12.48 -7.58
C SER A 828 1.68 -11.32 -8.56
N LYS A 829 0.66 -11.12 -9.40
CA LYS A 829 0.61 -10.07 -10.42
C LYS A 829 -0.76 -9.42 -10.42
N THR A 830 -0.78 -8.12 -10.71
CA THR A 830 -2.00 -7.34 -10.85
C THR A 830 -2.88 -7.87 -11.97
N VAL A 831 -4.19 -7.92 -11.73
CA VAL A 831 -5.21 -8.33 -12.71
C VAL A 831 -6.25 -7.24 -12.89
N LYS A 832 -6.71 -7.04 -14.13
CA LYS A 832 -7.86 -6.18 -14.44
C LYS A 832 -9.11 -7.05 -14.57
N THR A 833 -10.14 -6.69 -13.83
CA THR A 833 -11.45 -7.34 -13.85
C THR A 833 -12.47 -6.49 -14.62
N PRO A 834 -13.61 -7.07 -15.05
CA PRO A 834 -14.74 -6.30 -15.58
C PRO A 834 -15.40 -5.36 -14.55
N GLY A 835 -15.15 -5.58 -13.26
CA GLY A 835 -15.76 -4.85 -12.15
C GLY A 835 -15.85 -5.71 -10.90
N ILE A 836 -15.94 -5.08 -9.74
CA ILE A 836 -16.00 -5.73 -8.44
C ILE A 836 -17.28 -5.27 -7.74
N LYS A 837 -18.18 -6.20 -7.42
CA LYS A 837 -19.47 -5.87 -6.81
C LYS A 837 -19.36 -5.69 -5.30
N ALA A 838 -18.63 -6.57 -4.64
CA ALA A 838 -18.36 -6.51 -3.21
C ALA A 838 -16.94 -6.98 -2.91
N ALA A 839 -16.38 -6.47 -1.81
CA ALA A 839 -15.08 -6.82 -1.28
C ALA A 839 -15.19 -7.17 0.21
N MET A 840 -14.37 -8.11 0.66
CA MET A 840 -14.20 -8.44 2.07
C MET A 840 -12.86 -7.89 2.56
N LEU A 841 -12.81 -7.37 3.78
CA LEU A 841 -11.59 -6.95 4.44
C LEU A 841 -11.55 -7.55 5.84
N THR A 842 -10.44 -8.18 6.21
CA THR A 842 -10.25 -8.78 7.54
C THR A 842 -9.05 -8.15 8.25
N SER A 843 -9.15 -7.96 9.57
CA SER A 843 -8.05 -7.43 10.38
C SER A 843 -7.96 -8.13 11.73
N PHE A 844 -6.75 -8.42 12.19
CA PHE A 844 -6.50 -9.11 13.45
C PHE A 844 -5.49 -8.34 14.31
N GLY A 845 -5.89 -7.96 15.51
CA GLY A 845 -5.06 -7.30 16.51
C GLY A 845 -4.74 -8.19 17.70
N PHE A 846 -3.61 -7.89 18.36
CA PHE A 846 -3.26 -8.49 19.65
C PHE A 846 -4.37 -8.27 20.66
N GLY A 847 -4.54 -9.23 21.58
CA GLY A 847 -5.63 -9.18 22.57
C GLY A 847 -6.96 -9.67 22.03
N GLN A 848 -6.96 -10.52 21.00
CA GLN A 848 -8.16 -11.07 20.37
C GLN A 848 -9.06 -9.97 19.80
N VAL A 849 -8.51 -9.07 19.01
CA VAL A 849 -9.28 -8.03 18.31
C VAL A 849 -9.40 -8.41 16.84
N GLY A 850 -10.33 -9.31 16.53
CA GLY A 850 -10.65 -9.68 15.14
C GLY A 850 -11.76 -8.79 14.59
N GLY A 851 -11.66 -8.39 13.32
CA GLY A 851 -12.74 -7.67 12.65
C GLY A 851 -12.86 -8.04 11.18
N GLU A 852 -14.06 -7.86 10.64
CA GLU A 852 -14.41 -8.11 9.24
C GLU A 852 -15.33 -7.01 8.72
N LEU A 853 -15.03 -6.53 7.53
CA LEU A 853 -15.75 -5.47 6.84
C LEU A 853 -16.15 -5.94 5.44
N LEU A 854 -17.41 -5.75 5.08
CA LEU A 854 -17.93 -5.96 3.73
C LEU A 854 -18.25 -4.63 3.09
N ILE A 855 -17.64 -4.41 1.93
CA ILE A 855 -17.80 -3.20 1.15
C ILE A 855 -18.53 -3.55 -0.15
N VAL A 856 -19.61 -2.84 -0.46
CA VAL A 856 -20.37 -2.98 -1.70
C VAL A 856 -20.10 -1.78 -2.60
N HIS A 857 -20.05 -2.03 -3.92
CA HIS A 857 -19.81 -1.00 -4.92
C HIS A 857 -20.83 0.15 -4.82
N PRO A 858 -20.41 1.43 -4.99
CA PRO A 858 -21.29 2.59 -4.77
C PRO A 858 -22.50 2.67 -5.71
N ASP A 859 -22.42 2.09 -6.90
CA ASP A 859 -23.54 2.03 -7.85
C ASP A 859 -24.83 1.44 -7.23
N TYR A 860 -24.72 0.55 -6.23
CA TYR A 860 -25.87 -0.04 -5.56
C TYR A 860 -26.68 0.98 -4.74
N VAL A 861 -26.03 1.97 -4.12
CA VAL A 861 -26.73 3.03 -3.38
C VAL A 861 -27.25 4.10 -4.33
N LEU A 862 -26.49 4.45 -5.38
CA LEU A 862 -26.96 5.39 -6.41
C LEU A 862 -28.17 4.85 -7.18
N ALA A 863 -28.27 3.52 -7.32
CA ALA A 863 -29.41 2.85 -7.96
C ALA A 863 -30.73 3.01 -7.19
N THR A 864 -30.66 3.36 -5.89
CA THR A 864 -31.83 3.59 -5.03
C THR A 864 -32.54 4.91 -5.34
N LEU A 865 -31.84 5.85 -5.99
CA LEU A 865 -32.32 7.18 -6.31
C LEU A 865 -33.17 7.19 -7.58
N ASP A 866 -34.19 8.04 -7.58
CA ASP A 866 -34.90 8.42 -8.80
C ASP A 866 -34.01 9.30 -9.72
N ARG A 867 -34.52 9.61 -10.91
CA ARG A 867 -33.78 10.36 -11.92
C ARG A 867 -33.42 11.77 -11.44
N GLU A 868 -34.37 12.47 -10.82
CA GLU A 868 -34.19 13.87 -10.43
C GLU A 868 -33.14 14.00 -9.33
N LYS A 869 -33.21 13.14 -8.30
CA LYS A 869 -32.24 13.11 -7.20
C LYS A 869 -30.85 12.71 -7.68
N LEU A 870 -30.74 11.74 -8.60
CA LEU A 870 -29.46 11.33 -9.16
C LEU A 870 -28.83 12.47 -9.98
N ASP A 871 -29.62 13.17 -10.78
CA ASP A 871 -29.14 14.31 -11.58
C ASP A 871 -28.72 15.48 -10.68
N GLU A 872 -29.44 15.75 -9.59
CA GLU A 872 -29.05 16.76 -8.59
C GLU A 872 -27.74 16.36 -7.88
N TYR A 873 -27.64 15.10 -7.44
CA TYR A 873 -26.42 14.56 -6.85
C TYR A 873 -25.22 14.72 -7.78
N ASN A 874 -25.35 14.32 -9.05
CA ASN A 874 -24.30 14.41 -10.05
C ASN A 874 -23.84 15.86 -10.29
N LYS A 875 -24.76 16.84 -10.27
CA LYS A 875 -24.42 18.28 -10.38
C LYS A 875 -23.58 18.75 -9.19
N LYS A 876 -23.95 18.36 -7.97
CA LYS A 876 -23.20 18.71 -6.75
C LYS A 876 -21.83 18.02 -6.75
N LEU A 877 -21.78 16.74 -7.13
CA LEU A 877 -20.55 15.95 -7.23
C LEU A 877 -19.54 16.59 -8.19
N ALA A 878 -19.96 16.97 -9.40
CA ALA A 878 -19.08 17.61 -10.39
C ALA A 878 -18.50 18.94 -9.89
N ARG A 879 -19.28 19.73 -9.14
CA ARG A 879 -18.79 20.96 -8.50
C ARG A 879 -17.72 20.65 -7.44
N ARG A 880 -17.94 19.63 -6.61
CA ARG A 880 -16.99 19.24 -5.57
C ARG A 880 -15.68 18.71 -6.16
N ASP A 881 -15.76 17.88 -7.20
CA ASP A 881 -14.57 17.37 -7.90
C ASP A 881 -13.69 18.51 -8.41
N ALA A 882 -14.28 19.52 -9.05
CA ALA A 882 -13.55 20.69 -9.52
C ALA A 882 -12.89 21.49 -8.37
N LEU A 883 -13.57 21.64 -7.24
CA LEU A 883 -13.03 22.34 -6.06
C LEU A 883 -11.88 21.57 -5.41
N SER A 884 -12.02 20.24 -5.25
CA SER A 884 -10.96 19.39 -4.70
C SER A 884 -9.74 19.34 -5.60
N TYR A 885 -9.93 19.22 -6.92
CA TYR A 885 -8.83 19.28 -7.86
C TYR A 885 -8.12 20.64 -7.77
N ARG A 886 -8.88 21.73 -7.72
CA ARG A 886 -8.32 23.08 -7.58
C ARG A 886 -7.52 23.25 -6.29
N HIS A 887 -8.05 22.79 -5.16
CA HIS A 887 -7.37 22.84 -3.85
C HIS A 887 -6.04 22.09 -3.87
N TRP A 888 -5.98 20.92 -4.49
CA TRP A 888 -4.73 20.16 -4.62
C TRP A 888 -3.71 20.87 -5.52
N GLN A 889 -4.15 21.39 -6.68
CA GLN A 889 -3.26 22.16 -7.55
C GLN A 889 -2.75 23.43 -6.88
N ASP A 890 -3.61 24.16 -6.17
CA ASP A 890 -3.25 25.38 -5.43
C ASP A 890 -2.26 25.09 -4.29
N THR A 891 -2.37 23.92 -3.66
CA THR A 891 -1.39 23.43 -2.67
C THR A 891 -0.02 23.22 -3.30
N LEU A 892 0.03 22.45 -4.40
CA LEU A 892 1.30 22.09 -5.07
C LEU A 892 2.04 23.32 -5.60
N VAL A 893 1.32 24.31 -6.14
CA VAL A 893 1.92 25.54 -6.66
C VAL A 893 2.21 26.60 -5.58
N GLY A 894 1.80 26.35 -4.33
CA GLY A 894 2.05 27.22 -3.18
C GLY A 894 1.10 28.42 -3.06
N ASN A 895 -0.11 28.35 -3.61
CA ASN A 895 -1.13 29.39 -3.45
C ASN A 895 -1.76 29.39 -2.05
N HIS A 896 -1.88 28.22 -1.43
CA HIS A 896 -2.20 28.05 -0.01
C HIS A 896 -1.51 26.81 0.53
N SER A 897 -1.42 26.67 1.85
CA SER A 897 -0.94 25.43 2.48
C SER A 897 -1.95 24.29 2.35
N PHE A 898 -1.48 23.04 2.39
CA PHE A 898 -2.36 21.87 2.34
C PHE A 898 -3.33 21.88 3.54
N ILE A 899 -2.77 22.02 4.75
CA ILE A 899 -3.51 22.18 5.99
C ILE A 899 -3.74 23.68 6.19
N GLN A 900 -5.02 24.05 6.31
CA GLN A 900 -5.44 25.42 6.65
C GLN A 900 -6.03 25.38 8.06
N ILE A 901 -5.22 25.77 9.05
CA ILE A 901 -5.62 25.78 10.46
C ILE A 901 -6.67 26.87 10.67
N LYS A 902 -7.74 26.54 11.41
CA LYS A 902 -8.77 27.48 11.83
C LYS A 902 -8.32 28.23 13.08
N GLU A 903 -8.42 29.55 13.05
CA GLU A 903 -8.09 30.41 14.20
C GLU A 903 -9.26 30.54 15.18
N HIS A 904 -10.50 30.44 14.68
CA HIS A 904 -11.74 30.62 15.44
C HIS A 904 -12.81 29.59 15.06
N PRO A 905 -13.73 29.25 15.99
CA PRO A 905 -14.94 28.52 15.66
C PRO A 905 -15.83 29.31 14.68
N PRO A 906 -16.77 28.66 13.97
CA PRO A 906 -17.68 29.35 13.02
C PRO A 906 -18.75 30.23 13.71
N PHE A 907 -18.75 30.32 15.04
CA PHE A 907 -19.68 31.09 15.86
C PHE A 907 -18.91 31.96 16.85
N THR A 908 -19.47 33.12 17.22
CA THR A 908 -18.88 33.96 18.27
C THR A 908 -19.14 33.38 19.66
N PRO A 909 -18.39 33.80 20.71
CA PRO A 909 -18.66 33.39 22.08
C PRO A 909 -20.10 33.68 22.55
N GLU A 910 -20.73 34.74 22.02
CA GLU A 910 -22.12 35.09 22.33
C GLU A 910 -23.14 34.18 21.63
N GLN A 911 -22.77 33.61 20.48
CA GLN A 911 -23.62 32.69 19.69
C GLN A 911 -23.49 31.23 20.14
N GLU A 912 -22.38 30.86 20.79
CA GLU A 912 -22.02 29.47 21.09
C GLU A 912 -23.16 28.66 21.72
N GLU A 913 -23.74 29.14 22.83
CA GLU A 913 -24.83 28.43 23.51
C GLU A 913 -26.08 28.30 22.62
N GLN A 914 -26.41 29.35 21.86
CA GLN A 914 -27.56 29.33 20.96
C GLN A 914 -27.35 28.32 19.83
N VAL A 915 -26.16 28.30 19.23
CA VAL A 915 -25.81 27.34 18.17
C VAL A 915 -25.89 25.92 18.71
N TYR A 916 -25.38 25.62 19.91
CA TYR A 916 -25.44 24.27 20.46
C TYR A 916 -26.86 23.80 20.80
N LEU A 917 -27.76 24.71 21.17
CA LEU A 917 -29.13 24.39 21.59
C LEU A 917 -30.14 24.34 20.43
N ASP A 918 -29.86 25.01 19.31
CA ASP A 918 -30.75 25.04 18.15
C ASP A 918 -30.34 24.02 17.07
N PRO A 919 -31.02 22.85 16.97
CA PRO A 919 -30.69 21.82 15.98
C PRO A 919 -30.89 22.29 14.53
N ALA A 920 -31.56 23.41 14.28
CA ALA A 920 -31.73 24.01 12.97
C ALA A 920 -30.64 25.04 12.62
N ALA A 921 -29.76 25.42 13.55
CA ALA A 921 -28.66 26.34 13.29
C ALA A 921 -27.75 25.80 12.18
N ARG A 922 -27.51 26.60 11.14
CA ARG A 922 -26.63 26.27 10.02
C ARG A 922 -25.79 27.49 9.63
N VAL A 923 -24.56 27.26 9.20
CA VAL A 923 -23.71 28.35 8.69
C VAL A 923 -24.14 28.82 7.31
N HIS A 924 -23.77 30.05 6.98
CA HIS A 924 -23.79 30.58 5.63
C HIS A 924 -22.39 31.07 5.23
N PHE A 925 -22.12 31.15 3.93
CA PHE A 925 -20.81 31.61 3.44
C PHE A 925 -20.79 33.13 3.33
N ASN A 926 -19.97 33.78 4.14
CA ASN A 926 -19.76 35.23 4.10
C ASN A 926 -18.73 35.56 3.01
N SER A 927 -19.20 35.92 1.82
CA SER A 927 -18.32 36.26 0.68
C SER A 927 -17.36 37.44 0.90
N LYS A 928 -17.60 38.30 1.90
CA LYS A 928 -16.71 39.44 2.21
C LYS A 928 -15.54 39.01 3.09
N ALA A 929 -15.82 38.18 4.09
CA ALA A 929 -14.82 37.63 4.99
C ALA A 929 -14.10 36.42 4.38
N GLY A 930 -14.75 35.71 3.44
CA GLY A 930 -14.21 34.51 2.82
C GLY A 930 -14.36 33.25 3.67
N GLU A 931 -15.26 33.27 4.67
CA GLU A 931 -15.41 32.20 5.67
C GLU A 931 -16.88 31.83 5.91
N TYR A 932 -17.10 30.72 6.62
CA TYR A 932 -18.41 30.26 7.06
C TYR A 932 -18.71 30.76 8.48
N GLU A 933 -19.87 31.39 8.66
CA GLU A 933 -20.32 31.94 9.95
C GLU A 933 -21.80 31.59 10.23
N PHE A 934 -22.16 31.52 11.50
CA PHE A 934 -23.54 31.31 11.98
C PHE A 934 -24.38 32.59 11.98
#